data_AF-A0A1F0NES3-F1
#
_entry.id   AF-A0A1F0NES3-F1
#
_cell.length_a   1.000
_cell.length_b   1.000
_cell.length_c   1.000
_cell.angle_alpha   90.00
_cell.angle_beta   90.00
_cell.angle_gamma   90.00
#
_symmetry.space_group_name_H-M   'P 1'
#
loop_
_entity.id
_entity.type
_entity.pdbx_description
1 polymer ?
#
loop_
_entity_poly.entity_id
_entity_poly.type
_entity_poly.pdbx_seq_one_letter_code
_entity_poly.pdbx_strand_id
1 'polypeptide(L)'
;MNFKRSLTLLTTATLFAFSCSVVHADSARQSKIKELDNQRSELAKKNGVTSYSGDGRWYSLVESEDKVDTLKKQVEALKVPYSEKNTIKVSPAYAKALKDNFDFSKSEQERDQAEEILKSESAKLALQKNDFVTVGSDEAEVYDLDSLPKEVLIELNYFAFDMINQVRRQMGTKELVLAESSIDFASKLSVKMQKADRSVWDWHYVKGINEVAREYGLLTSTKEDEEKKYGGQYYENGAGTTQRLNDVTKAELKRVIYDAILDFMYNGYEYLHAQSIAGLNWGNPNNVDYFGLSIFLLKDGTQMSFITVSDEEISKSTKNNFSIKTPVNTTESNRKSTLGKKEKELETEKSKLEKLQISYKEYERISKEIDKLNEEEEKEKEKERKAKEALKEKKGWIREGNDWYFYKNNQPLKNTWESDYWFGSDGKMATDSWVDNGRYYVDKSGKYVQNKNQKYGWVQEGTAWYFYKNNKPIKNTWEGDYWFGSDGKMVTDSWVDNGRYYVDGTGRYVQNKKQVEKTPSKPAIVPSSKKNGWIQEGKTWYFYKNNQPLRNTWQGSYYLKSDGKMAVNEWVYDSYYKSWYYLKSDGNYSRSSWQGSYYLKSNGKMAVSEWIYDSYYKAWYYLKSDGSYLRSSWQGSYYLKSNGKMATSEWIYDSSYKAWYYLKSNGVYARNEVIEGKYKLDYSGKWI
;
A
#
# COMPACT_ATOMS: atom_id res chain seq x y z
N MET A 1 56.11 43.91 41.70
CA MET A 1 55.35 42.99 40.82
C MET A 1 53.85 43.21 41.06
N ASN A 2 53.01 43.49 40.04
CA ASN A 2 51.54 43.42 40.21
C ASN A 2 50.68 43.29 38.92
N PHE A 3 51.24 43.44 37.71
CA PHE A 3 50.46 43.38 36.46
C PHE A 3 49.71 42.05 36.20
N LYS A 4 50.19 40.92 36.73
CA LYS A 4 49.60 39.58 36.46
C LYS A 4 48.26 39.28 37.16
N ARG A 5 47.74 40.15 38.04
CA ARG A 5 46.39 39.99 38.63
C ARG A 5 45.29 40.71 37.86
N SER A 6 45.61 41.81 37.15
CA SER A 6 44.61 42.64 36.46
C SER A 6 43.98 41.93 35.26
N LEU A 7 44.81 41.33 34.40
CA LEU A 7 44.36 40.75 33.13
C LEU A 7 43.38 39.58 33.33
N THR A 8 43.62 38.72 34.33
CA THR A 8 42.78 37.56 34.67
C THR A 8 41.43 37.96 35.27
N LEU A 9 41.38 39.07 36.00
CA LEU A 9 40.13 39.65 36.50
C LEU A 9 39.30 40.22 35.34
N LEU A 10 39.94 40.91 34.39
CA LEU A 10 39.27 41.48 33.22
C LEU A 10 38.59 40.41 32.35
N THR A 11 39.27 39.30 32.07
CA THR A 11 38.72 38.17 31.30
C THR A 11 37.59 37.44 32.03
N THR A 12 37.67 37.34 33.36
CA THR A 12 36.62 36.68 34.17
C THR A 12 35.36 37.55 34.23
N ALA A 13 35.52 38.86 34.36
CA ALA A 13 34.41 39.82 34.36
C ALA A 13 33.69 39.90 33.01
N THR A 14 34.43 39.88 31.89
CA THR A 14 33.81 39.81 30.55
C THR A 14 33.05 38.50 30.34
N LEU A 15 33.60 37.38 30.80
CA LEU A 15 32.91 36.08 30.71
C LEU A 15 31.59 36.08 31.52
N PHE A 16 31.61 36.60 32.75
CA PHE A 16 30.41 36.69 33.60
C PHE A 16 29.32 37.56 32.96
N ALA A 17 29.69 38.72 32.43
CA ALA A 17 28.77 39.60 31.71
C ALA A 17 28.15 38.90 30.48
N PHE A 18 28.97 38.19 29.69
CA PHE A 18 28.52 37.47 28.50
C PHE A 18 27.62 36.27 28.84
N SER A 19 27.92 35.52 29.91
CA SER A 19 27.04 34.43 30.36
C SER A 19 25.71 34.96 30.91
N CYS A 20 25.72 36.08 31.63
CA CYS A 20 24.48 36.68 32.14
C CYS A 20 23.60 37.19 31.00
N SER A 21 24.14 37.86 29.98
CA SER A 21 23.34 38.33 28.84
C SER A 21 22.77 37.18 28.01
N VAL A 22 23.54 36.11 27.78
CA VAL A 22 23.06 34.91 27.06
C VAL A 22 21.92 34.21 27.82
N VAL A 23 22.05 34.02 29.15
CA VAL A 23 20.99 33.36 29.96
C VAL A 23 19.68 34.17 29.99
N HIS A 24 19.74 35.50 29.99
CA HIS A 24 18.54 36.34 29.92
C HIS A 24 17.89 36.32 28.52
N ALA A 25 18.71 36.28 27.45
CA ALA A 25 18.22 36.15 26.08
C ALA A 25 17.54 34.79 25.83
N ASP A 26 18.16 33.69 26.27
CA ASP A 26 17.63 32.32 26.20
C ASP A 26 16.28 32.22 26.95
N SER A 27 16.20 32.78 28.16
CA SER A 27 14.96 32.82 28.96
C SER A 27 13.82 33.57 28.26
N ALA A 28 14.12 34.71 27.63
CA ALA A 28 13.13 35.49 26.87
C ALA A 28 12.69 34.76 25.58
N ARG A 29 13.63 34.13 24.87
CA ARG A 29 13.40 33.33 23.67
C ARG A 29 12.49 32.13 23.96
N GLN A 30 12.78 31.38 25.02
CA GLN A 30 11.98 30.25 25.49
C GLN A 30 10.56 30.66 25.89
N SER A 31 10.41 31.81 26.56
CA SER A 31 9.09 32.39 26.85
C SER A 31 8.30 32.69 25.57
N LYS A 32 8.94 33.28 24.56
CA LYS A 32 8.28 33.58 23.27
C LYS A 32 7.92 32.33 22.47
N ILE A 33 8.79 31.31 22.44
CA ILE A 33 8.49 30.00 21.81
C ILE A 33 7.24 29.40 22.46
N LYS A 34 7.14 29.42 23.78
CA LYS A 34 5.97 28.90 24.53
C LYS A 34 4.69 29.71 24.27
N GLU A 35 4.78 31.03 24.14
CA GLU A 35 3.65 31.88 23.75
C GLU A 35 3.13 31.52 22.35
N LEU A 36 4.04 31.41 21.37
CA LEU A 36 3.72 31.05 20.00
C LEU A 36 3.15 29.64 19.89
N ASP A 37 3.70 28.65 20.63
CA ASP A 37 3.19 27.28 20.60
C ASP A 37 1.79 27.14 21.23
N ASN A 38 1.50 27.93 22.27
CA ASN A 38 0.14 28.08 22.79
C ASN A 38 -0.80 28.70 21.75
N GLN A 39 -0.41 29.81 21.09
CA GLN A 39 -1.20 30.45 20.03
C GLN A 39 -1.49 29.49 18.87
N ARG A 40 -0.46 28.75 18.43
CA ARG A 40 -0.55 27.68 17.42
C ARG A 40 -1.54 26.59 17.83
N SER A 41 -1.45 26.13 19.07
CA SER A 41 -2.29 25.06 19.62
C SER A 41 -3.74 25.48 19.75
N GLU A 42 -4.02 26.68 20.26
CA GLU A 42 -5.39 27.21 20.35
C GLU A 42 -6.00 27.50 18.98
N LEU A 43 -5.20 27.96 18.01
CA LEU A 43 -5.65 28.15 16.63
C LEU A 43 -6.09 26.82 15.98
N ALA A 44 -5.36 25.73 16.23
CA ALA A 44 -5.74 24.39 15.78
C ALA A 44 -7.00 23.88 16.50
N LYS A 45 -7.08 23.98 17.84
CA LYS A 45 -8.27 23.59 18.62
C LYS A 45 -9.53 24.33 18.17
N LYS A 46 -9.43 25.66 17.96
CA LYS A 46 -10.53 26.51 17.50
C LYS A 46 -11.07 26.13 16.11
N ASN A 47 -10.25 25.46 15.30
CA ASN A 47 -10.63 24.92 13.99
C ASN A 47 -10.98 23.41 14.02
N GLY A 48 -11.22 22.85 15.21
CA GLY A 48 -11.67 21.46 15.37
C GLY A 48 -10.61 20.40 15.04
N VAL A 49 -9.33 20.76 15.06
CA VAL A 49 -8.23 19.85 14.70
C VAL A 49 -8.00 18.82 15.80
N THR A 50 -8.46 17.59 15.57
CA THR A 50 -8.28 16.44 16.47
C THR A 50 -7.01 15.64 16.18
N SER A 51 -6.49 15.72 14.95
CA SER A 51 -5.33 14.96 14.48
C SER A 51 -4.66 15.61 13.27
N TYR A 52 -3.47 15.10 12.92
CA TYR A 52 -2.65 15.57 11.81
C TYR A 52 -2.40 14.43 10.82
N SER A 53 -2.32 14.76 9.52
CA SER A 53 -1.91 13.83 8.46
C SER A 53 -0.40 13.59 8.47
N GLY A 54 0.06 12.56 7.74
CA GLY A 54 1.47 12.12 7.74
C GLY A 54 2.49 13.10 7.16
N ASP A 55 2.00 14.17 6.53
CA ASP A 55 2.76 15.33 6.04
C ASP A 55 2.81 16.50 7.06
N GLY A 56 2.10 16.38 8.18
CA GLY A 56 1.99 17.41 9.22
C GLY A 56 0.84 18.41 9.05
N ARG A 57 0.00 18.28 8.00
CA ARG A 57 -1.19 19.13 7.82
C ARG A 57 -2.32 18.73 8.79
N TRP A 58 -3.30 19.61 8.97
CA TRP A 58 -4.49 19.33 9.78
C TRP A 58 -5.37 18.28 9.08
N TYR A 59 -5.79 17.22 9.76
CA TYR A 59 -6.63 16.19 9.12
C TYR A 59 -7.96 16.76 8.58
N SER A 60 -8.59 17.67 9.33
CA SER A 60 -9.84 18.35 8.94
C SER A 60 -9.69 19.26 7.71
N LEU A 61 -8.47 19.70 7.38
CA LEU A 61 -8.19 20.40 6.13
C LEU A 61 -8.19 19.42 4.95
N VAL A 62 -7.42 18.32 5.05
CA VAL A 62 -7.30 17.31 4.00
C VAL A 62 -8.65 16.66 3.69
N GLU A 63 -9.42 16.29 4.71
CA GLU A 63 -10.78 15.75 4.57
C GLU A 63 -11.72 16.72 3.82
N SER A 64 -11.58 18.03 4.04
CA SER A 64 -12.38 19.07 3.37
C SER A 64 -11.92 19.28 1.91
N GLU A 65 -10.62 19.14 1.62
CA GLU A 65 -10.08 19.13 0.25
C GLU A 65 -10.60 17.92 -0.56
N ASP A 66 -10.45 16.70 -0.03
CA ASP A 66 -10.90 15.46 -0.66
C ASP A 66 -12.42 15.45 -0.90
N LYS A 67 -13.20 15.95 0.08
CA LYS A 67 -14.66 16.06 -0.04
C LYS A 67 -15.09 17.11 -1.06
N VAL A 68 -14.42 18.26 -1.13
CA VAL A 68 -14.66 19.27 -2.19
C VAL A 68 -14.38 18.67 -3.58
N ASP A 69 -13.29 17.92 -3.75
CA ASP A 69 -12.96 17.30 -5.04
C ASP A 69 -13.87 16.12 -5.41
N THR A 70 -14.43 15.43 -4.42
CA THR A 70 -15.47 14.42 -4.63
C THR A 70 -16.79 15.06 -5.09
N LEU A 71 -17.23 16.11 -4.38
CA LEU A 71 -18.46 16.84 -4.72
C LEU A 71 -18.37 17.54 -6.08
N LYS A 72 -17.21 18.08 -6.47
CA LYS A 72 -16.97 18.58 -7.84
C LYS A 72 -17.25 17.50 -8.90
N LYS A 73 -16.69 16.30 -8.73
CA LYS A 73 -16.87 15.19 -9.69
C LYS A 73 -18.33 14.78 -9.82
N GLN A 74 -19.05 14.68 -8.71
CA GLN A 74 -20.49 14.39 -8.70
C GLN A 74 -21.29 15.49 -9.41
N VAL A 75 -21.05 16.76 -9.11
CA VAL A 75 -21.72 17.90 -9.75
C VAL A 75 -21.47 17.93 -11.27
N GLU A 76 -20.24 17.74 -11.73
CA GLU A 76 -19.96 17.70 -13.18
C GLU A 76 -20.58 16.47 -13.87
N ALA A 77 -20.60 15.30 -13.21
CA ALA A 77 -21.30 14.12 -13.73
C ALA A 77 -22.82 14.30 -13.81
N LEU A 78 -23.42 15.07 -12.90
CA LEU A 78 -24.85 15.41 -12.89
C LEU A 78 -25.25 16.50 -13.90
N LYS A 79 -24.29 17.29 -14.41
CA LYS A 79 -24.50 18.28 -15.48
C LYS A 79 -24.52 17.68 -16.88
N VAL A 80 -24.00 16.46 -17.06
CA VAL A 80 -24.09 15.74 -18.34
C VAL A 80 -25.55 15.30 -18.56
N PRO A 81 -26.19 15.68 -19.69
CA PRO A 81 -27.56 15.25 -19.99
C PRO A 81 -27.68 13.73 -19.99
N TYR A 82 -28.74 13.19 -19.39
CA TYR A 82 -28.91 11.74 -19.33
C TYR A 82 -29.11 11.13 -20.71
N SER A 83 -28.51 9.96 -20.90
CA SER A 83 -28.76 9.05 -21.99
C SER A 83 -28.60 7.65 -21.42
N GLU A 84 -29.56 6.76 -21.70
CA GLU A 84 -29.35 5.35 -21.42
C GLU A 84 -28.31 4.79 -22.40
N LYS A 85 -27.42 3.93 -21.89
CA LYS A 85 -26.28 3.36 -22.63
C LYS A 85 -26.27 1.85 -22.61
N ASN A 86 -26.98 1.24 -21.67
CA ASN A 86 -27.08 -0.20 -21.53
C ASN A 86 -28.01 -0.76 -22.60
N THR A 87 -27.65 -1.92 -23.15
CA THR A 87 -28.48 -2.60 -24.15
C THR A 87 -28.52 -4.10 -23.91
N ILE A 88 -29.64 -4.73 -24.25
CA ILE A 88 -29.77 -6.19 -24.26
C ILE A 88 -30.03 -6.64 -25.69
N LYS A 89 -29.06 -7.33 -26.28
CA LYS A 89 -29.13 -7.89 -27.63
C LYS A 89 -29.75 -9.29 -27.55
N VAL A 90 -30.56 -9.63 -28.55
CA VAL A 90 -31.13 -10.97 -28.78
C VAL A 90 -30.68 -11.41 -30.18
N SER A 91 -30.13 -12.61 -30.34
CA SER A 91 -29.77 -13.10 -31.68
C SER A 91 -31.00 -13.59 -32.45
N PRO A 92 -31.05 -13.50 -33.79
CA PRO A 92 -32.13 -14.09 -34.58
C PRO A 92 -32.29 -15.61 -34.40
N ALA A 93 -31.18 -16.31 -34.13
CA ALA A 93 -31.18 -17.74 -33.84
C ALA A 93 -31.87 -18.04 -32.49
N TYR A 94 -31.49 -17.32 -31.44
CA TYR A 94 -32.13 -17.40 -30.12
C TYR A 94 -33.62 -17.01 -30.21
N ALA A 95 -33.94 -15.92 -30.89
CA ALA A 95 -35.32 -15.41 -31.00
C ALA A 95 -36.24 -16.37 -31.78
N LYS A 96 -35.72 -17.09 -32.78
CA LYS A 96 -36.44 -18.19 -33.44
C LYS A 96 -36.59 -19.39 -32.52
N ALA A 97 -35.50 -19.84 -31.90
CA ALA A 97 -35.49 -21.03 -31.06
C ALA A 97 -36.41 -20.87 -29.84
N LEU A 98 -36.47 -19.70 -29.19
CA LEU A 98 -37.39 -19.47 -28.07
C LEU A 98 -38.87 -19.54 -28.51
N LYS A 99 -39.18 -19.13 -29.74
CA LYS A 99 -40.52 -19.29 -30.32
C LYS A 99 -40.83 -20.75 -30.62
N ASP A 100 -39.92 -21.46 -31.29
CA ASP A 100 -40.09 -22.88 -31.59
C ASP A 100 -40.27 -23.71 -30.29
N ASN A 101 -39.50 -23.43 -29.25
CA ASN A 101 -39.52 -24.16 -27.98
C ASN A 101 -40.84 -24.06 -27.21
N PHE A 102 -41.61 -22.98 -27.40
CA PHE A 102 -42.93 -22.78 -26.78
C PHE A 102 -44.10 -22.90 -27.78
N ASP A 103 -43.82 -23.34 -29.00
CA ASP A 103 -44.84 -23.71 -29.99
C ASP A 103 -45.21 -25.19 -29.83
N PHE A 104 -46.34 -25.42 -29.15
CA PHE A 104 -46.88 -26.76 -28.91
C PHE A 104 -47.54 -27.39 -30.15
N SER A 105 -47.61 -26.69 -31.30
CA SER A 105 -48.02 -27.32 -32.56
C SER A 105 -46.90 -28.15 -33.21
N LYS A 106 -45.66 -27.96 -32.75
CA LYS A 106 -44.46 -28.69 -33.21
C LYS A 106 -44.33 -30.08 -32.63
N SER A 107 -43.52 -30.89 -33.29
CA SER A 107 -43.01 -32.14 -32.71
C SER A 107 -42.12 -31.88 -31.48
N GLU A 108 -41.98 -32.89 -30.63
CA GLU A 108 -41.06 -32.88 -29.49
C GLU A 108 -39.61 -32.68 -29.96
N GLN A 109 -39.19 -33.42 -30.99
CA GLN A 109 -37.87 -33.32 -31.60
C GLN A 109 -37.52 -31.92 -32.15
N GLU A 110 -38.49 -31.16 -32.67
CA GLU A 110 -38.26 -29.77 -33.07
C GLU A 110 -38.03 -28.84 -31.87
N ARG A 111 -38.70 -29.08 -30.74
CA ARG A 111 -38.48 -28.33 -29.50
C ARG A 111 -37.15 -28.69 -28.86
N ASP A 112 -36.78 -29.97 -28.83
CA ASP A 112 -35.47 -30.41 -28.33
C ASP A 112 -34.32 -29.73 -29.09
N GLN A 113 -34.40 -29.68 -30.42
CA GLN A 113 -33.45 -28.96 -31.27
C GLN A 113 -33.45 -27.44 -31.01
N ALA A 114 -34.61 -26.86 -30.71
CA ALA A 114 -34.69 -25.46 -30.31
C ALA A 114 -34.03 -25.22 -28.94
N GLU A 115 -34.20 -26.12 -27.97
CA GLU A 115 -33.55 -26.04 -26.65
C GLU A 115 -32.02 -26.19 -26.76
N GLU A 116 -31.51 -27.04 -27.65
CA GLU A 116 -30.07 -27.11 -27.97
C GLU A 116 -29.53 -25.78 -28.55
N ILE A 117 -30.26 -25.17 -29.48
CA ILE A 117 -29.91 -23.85 -30.02
C ILE A 117 -29.92 -22.80 -28.91
N LEU A 118 -30.97 -22.77 -28.07
CA LEU A 118 -31.08 -21.86 -26.93
C LEU A 118 -29.90 -21.99 -25.98
N LYS A 119 -29.52 -23.20 -25.56
CA LYS A 119 -28.33 -23.46 -24.72
C LYS A 119 -27.07 -22.89 -25.36
N SER A 120 -26.87 -23.12 -26.66
CA SER A 120 -25.69 -22.67 -27.39
C SER A 120 -25.61 -21.14 -27.57
N GLU A 121 -26.75 -20.46 -27.69
CA GLU A 121 -26.85 -19.01 -27.85
C GLU A 121 -26.82 -18.28 -26.50
N SER A 122 -27.51 -18.80 -25.47
CA SER A 122 -27.46 -18.28 -24.08
C SER A 122 -26.03 -18.17 -23.58
N ALA A 123 -25.19 -19.19 -23.80
CA ALA A 123 -23.77 -19.17 -23.42
C ALA A 123 -22.95 -18.02 -24.05
N LYS A 124 -23.39 -17.50 -25.20
CA LYS A 124 -22.79 -16.34 -25.89
C LYS A 124 -23.41 -15.03 -25.41
N LEU A 125 -24.75 -14.98 -25.35
CA LEU A 125 -25.53 -13.79 -25.02
C LEU A 125 -25.42 -13.39 -23.53
N ALA A 126 -25.18 -14.34 -22.63
CA ALA A 126 -24.90 -14.08 -21.21
C ALA A 126 -23.56 -13.34 -20.97
N LEU A 127 -22.67 -13.26 -21.96
CA LEU A 127 -21.43 -12.48 -21.86
C LEU A 127 -21.67 -10.97 -21.88
N GLN A 128 -22.87 -10.51 -22.28
CA GLN A 128 -23.28 -9.09 -22.25
C GLN A 128 -23.24 -8.46 -20.86
N LYS A 129 -23.19 -9.25 -19.79
CA LYS A 129 -22.93 -8.74 -18.42
C LYS A 129 -21.59 -8.00 -18.28
N ASN A 130 -20.67 -8.17 -19.22
CA ASN A 130 -19.42 -7.42 -19.29
C ASN A 130 -19.56 -6.08 -20.04
N ASP A 131 -20.65 -5.88 -20.80
CA ASP A 131 -20.92 -4.70 -21.65
C ASP A 131 -21.62 -3.56 -20.87
N PHE A 132 -22.06 -3.78 -19.62
CA PHE A 132 -22.78 -2.78 -18.81
C PHE A 132 -21.96 -1.51 -18.59
N VAL A 133 -22.57 -0.36 -18.84
CA VAL A 133 -21.97 0.97 -18.73
C VAL A 133 -22.56 1.72 -17.54
N THR A 134 -21.75 1.89 -16.48
CA THR A 134 -22.09 2.76 -15.35
C THR A 134 -22.19 4.22 -15.80
N VAL A 135 -23.24 4.91 -15.34
CA VAL A 135 -23.44 6.34 -15.56
C VAL A 135 -23.12 7.10 -14.27
N GLY A 136 -22.09 7.95 -14.28
CA GLY A 136 -21.59 8.61 -13.06
C GLY A 136 -22.59 9.54 -12.34
N SER A 137 -23.67 9.96 -13.00
CA SER A 137 -24.79 10.67 -12.32
C SER A 137 -25.51 9.79 -11.30
N ASP A 138 -25.41 8.47 -11.44
CA ASP A 138 -26.16 7.48 -10.67
C ASP A 138 -25.33 6.92 -9.50
N GLU A 139 -24.05 7.29 -9.42
CA GLU A 139 -23.14 7.12 -8.29
C GLU A 139 -23.15 8.32 -7.32
N ALA A 140 -23.95 9.35 -7.61
CA ALA A 140 -23.89 10.64 -6.91
C ALA A 140 -24.63 10.70 -5.55
N GLU A 141 -25.52 9.73 -5.28
CA GLU A 141 -26.27 9.60 -4.02
C GLU A 141 -26.26 8.13 -3.60
N VAL A 142 -26.25 7.90 -2.28
CA VAL A 142 -26.39 6.59 -1.65
C VAL A 142 -27.72 6.56 -0.90
N TYR A 143 -28.42 5.44 -0.98
CA TYR A 143 -29.76 5.23 -0.41
C TYR A 143 -29.77 3.95 0.45
N ASP A 144 -30.69 3.89 1.41
CA ASP A 144 -31.10 2.63 2.04
C ASP A 144 -32.05 1.88 1.10
N LEU A 145 -31.73 0.63 0.76
CA LEU A 145 -32.52 -0.18 -0.17
C LEU A 145 -33.96 -0.43 0.31
N ASP A 146 -34.15 -0.70 1.61
CA ASP A 146 -35.50 -0.97 2.15
C ASP A 146 -36.31 0.32 2.37
N SER A 147 -35.70 1.49 2.10
CA SER A 147 -36.27 2.83 2.27
C SER A 147 -36.09 3.71 1.03
N LEU A 148 -36.07 3.12 -0.18
CA LEU A 148 -35.91 3.84 -1.44
C LEU A 148 -37.01 4.90 -1.65
N PRO A 149 -36.65 6.15 -2.02
CA PRO A 149 -37.64 7.16 -2.42
C PRO A 149 -38.47 6.69 -3.61
N LYS A 150 -39.78 7.01 -3.61
CA LYS A 150 -40.71 6.61 -4.68
C LYS A 150 -40.23 7.06 -6.06
N GLU A 151 -39.62 8.22 -6.15
CA GLU A 151 -39.11 8.80 -7.40
C GLU A 151 -37.88 8.05 -7.92
N VAL A 152 -37.09 7.43 -7.03
CA VAL A 152 -35.98 6.53 -7.41
C VAL A 152 -36.52 5.18 -7.86
N LEU A 153 -37.50 4.62 -7.15
CA LEU A 153 -38.18 3.38 -7.56
C LEU A 153 -38.82 3.49 -8.95
N ILE A 154 -39.42 4.64 -9.28
CA ILE A 154 -39.97 4.92 -10.61
C ILE A 154 -38.85 4.99 -11.68
N GLU A 155 -37.69 5.59 -11.39
CA GLU A 155 -36.55 5.60 -12.33
C GLU A 155 -36.01 4.18 -12.60
N LEU A 156 -35.90 3.34 -11.56
CA LEU A 156 -35.48 1.94 -11.70
C LEU A 156 -36.49 1.11 -12.50
N ASN A 157 -37.78 1.40 -12.33
CA ASN A 157 -38.85 0.83 -13.15
C ASN A 157 -38.72 1.23 -14.63
N TYR A 158 -38.44 2.51 -14.93
CA TYR A 158 -38.18 2.98 -16.30
C TYR A 158 -36.94 2.35 -16.94
N PHE A 159 -35.88 2.10 -16.15
CA PHE A 159 -34.70 1.38 -16.62
C PHE A 159 -35.03 -0.07 -16.98
N ALA A 160 -35.64 -0.83 -16.07
CA ALA A 160 -36.04 -2.22 -16.32
C ALA A 160 -37.00 -2.35 -17.51
N PHE A 161 -37.95 -1.42 -17.62
CA PHE A 161 -38.93 -1.33 -18.70
C PHE A 161 -38.28 -1.19 -20.08
N ASP A 162 -37.33 -0.25 -20.26
CA ASP A 162 -36.66 -0.14 -21.57
C ASP A 162 -35.80 -1.36 -21.87
N MET A 163 -35.04 -1.90 -20.89
CA MET A 163 -34.24 -3.10 -21.10
C MET A 163 -35.08 -4.30 -21.60
N ILE A 164 -36.28 -4.49 -21.05
CA ILE A 164 -37.19 -5.56 -21.51
C ILE A 164 -37.84 -5.20 -22.85
N ASN A 165 -38.23 -3.95 -23.10
CA ASN A 165 -38.78 -3.56 -24.40
C ASN A 165 -37.73 -3.61 -25.53
N GLN A 166 -36.44 -3.43 -25.25
CA GLN A 166 -35.37 -3.75 -26.19
C GLN A 166 -35.40 -5.23 -26.60
N VAL A 167 -35.58 -6.15 -25.64
CA VAL A 167 -35.75 -7.59 -25.91
C VAL A 167 -37.00 -7.82 -26.76
N ARG A 168 -38.17 -7.30 -26.34
CA ARG A 168 -39.45 -7.52 -27.05
C ARG A 168 -39.45 -6.98 -28.48
N ARG A 169 -38.81 -5.82 -28.74
CA ARG A 169 -38.58 -5.28 -30.09
C ARG A 169 -37.78 -6.26 -30.98
N GLN A 170 -36.73 -6.88 -30.46
CA GLN A 170 -35.92 -7.87 -31.20
C GLN A 170 -36.63 -9.22 -31.36
N MET A 171 -37.47 -9.61 -30.40
CA MET A 171 -38.35 -10.77 -30.50
C MET A 171 -39.52 -10.54 -31.48
N GLY A 172 -39.88 -9.30 -31.79
CA GLY A 172 -41.06 -8.97 -32.58
C GLY A 172 -42.36 -9.27 -31.83
N THR A 173 -42.38 -9.07 -30.51
CA THR A 173 -43.53 -9.25 -29.61
C THR A 173 -44.04 -7.89 -29.12
N LYS A 174 -45.22 -7.86 -28.49
CA LYS A 174 -45.83 -6.62 -28.03
C LYS A 174 -45.07 -6.03 -26.84
N GLU A 175 -44.64 -4.77 -26.98
CA GLU A 175 -43.96 -4.02 -25.92
C GLU A 175 -44.82 -3.93 -24.64
N LEU A 176 -44.13 -3.93 -23.48
CA LEU A 176 -44.74 -3.68 -22.17
C LEU A 176 -45.35 -2.28 -22.09
N VAL A 177 -46.20 -2.07 -21.09
CA VAL A 177 -46.60 -0.73 -20.61
C VAL A 177 -46.32 -0.64 -19.10
N LEU A 178 -45.57 0.36 -18.64
CA LEU A 178 -45.44 0.63 -17.19
C LEU A 178 -46.78 1.05 -16.60
N ALA A 179 -47.17 0.48 -15.46
CA ALA A 179 -48.46 0.73 -14.81
C ALA A 179 -48.34 0.97 -13.30
N GLU A 180 -49.02 2.02 -12.81
CA GLU A 180 -49.09 2.38 -11.38
C GLU A 180 -49.44 1.18 -10.48
N SER A 181 -50.41 0.34 -10.85
CA SER A 181 -50.81 -0.82 -10.03
C SER A 181 -49.85 -2.01 -10.10
N SER A 182 -49.05 -2.19 -11.16
CA SER A 182 -48.01 -3.22 -11.18
C SER A 182 -46.83 -2.86 -10.27
N ILE A 183 -46.49 -1.56 -10.17
CA ILE A 183 -45.48 -1.07 -9.22
C ILE A 183 -45.99 -1.20 -7.77
N ASP A 184 -47.26 -0.86 -7.51
CA ASP A 184 -47.90 -1.05 -6.21
C ASP A 184 -48.00 -2.55 -5.83
N PHE A 185 -48.30 -3.43 -6.79
CA PHE A 185 -48.26 -4.89 -6.60
C PHE A 185 -46.87 -5.33 -6.14
N ALA A 186 -45.82 -4.99 -6.89
CA ALA A 186 -44.44 -5.38 -6.57
C ALA A 186 -44.01 -4.86 -5.18
N SER A 187 -44.40 -3.63 -4.85
CA SER A 187 -44.09 -2.97 -3.57
C SER A 187 -44.88 -3.54 -2.38
N LYS A 188 -46.04 -4.15 -2.61
CA LYS A 188 -46.77 -4.91 -1.58
C LYS A 188 -46.21 -6.31 -1.40
N LEU A 189 -45.73 -6.92 -2.47
CA LEU A 189 -45.13 -8.26 -2.44
C LEU A 189 -43.81 -8.26 -1.65
N SER A 190 -42.94 -7.26 -1.85
CA SER A 190 -41.70 -7.11 -1.08
C SER A 190 -41.96 -7.06 0.44
N VAL A 191 -42.89 -6.20 0.88
CA VAL A 191 -43.32 -6.10 2.27
C VAL A 191 -43.91 -7.41 2.82
N LYS A 192 -44.58 -8.21 1.98
CA LYS A 192 -45.06 -9.57 2.36
C LYS A 192 -43.92 -10.58 2.46
N MET A 193 -42.93 -10.55 1.56
CA MET A 193 -41.76 -11.44 1.62
C MET A 193 -40.87 -11.13 2.82
N GLN A 194 -40.61 -9.86 3.11
CA GLN A 194 -39.87 -9.42 4.30
C GLN A 194 -40.56 -9.90 5.59
N LYS A 195 -41.88 -9.69 5.70
CA LYS A 195 -42.68 -10.16 6.86
C LYS A 195 -42.77 -11.69 6.99
N ALA A 196 -42.48 -12.43 5.92
CA ALA A 196 -42.47 -13.88 5.89
C ALA A 196 -41.06 -14.48 6.06
N ASP A 197 -40.05 -13.66 6.40
CA ASP A 197 -38.63 -14.06 6.53
C ASP A 197 -38.15 -14.91 5.35
N ARG A 198 -38.38 -14.46 4.11
CA ARG A 198 -37.97 -15.24 2.92
C ARG A 198 -36.45 -15.23 2.73
N SER A 199 -35.95 -16.33 2.17
CA SER A 199 -34.59 -16.50 1.65
C SER A 199 -34.53 -16.20 0.15
N VAL A 200 -33.39 -15.76 -0.37
CA VAL A 200 -33.13 -15.76 -1.84
C VAL A 200 -33.03 -17.18 -2.43
N TRP A 201 -32.98 -18.21 -1.59
CA TRP A 201 -33.04 -19.63 -1.97
C TRP A 201 -34.45 -20.22 -1.88
N ASP A 202 -35.43 -19.50 -1.33
CA ASP A 202 -36.81 -19.96 -1.32
C ASP A 202 -37.40 -19.82 -2.74
N TRP A 203 -38.19 -20.81 -3.17
CA TRP A 203 -38.98 -20.68 -4.40
C TRP A 203 -40.05 -19.57 -4.28
N HIS A 204 -40.70 -19.20 -5.38
CA HIS A 204 -41.73 -18.16 -5.45
C HIS A 204 -42.69 -18.18 -4.25
N TYR A 205 -42.93 -17.02 -3.64
CA TYR A 205 -43.83 -16.91 -2.49
C TYR A 205 -45.30 -16.82 -2.94
N VAL A 206 -45.80 -17.90 -3.56
CA VAL A 206 -47.14 -17.99 -4.19
C VAL A 206 -48.25 -17.44 -3.30
N LYS A 207 -48.28 -17.79 -2.00
CA LYS A 207 -49.26 -17.26 -1.06
C LYS A 207 -49.21 -15.73 -0.96
N GLY A 208 -48.01 -15.14 -0.90
CA GLY A 208 -47.83 -13.69 -0.90
C GLY A 208 -48.24 -13.04 -2.23
N ILE A 209 -47.84 -13.62 -3.36
CA ILE A 209 -48.21 -13.16 -4.71
C ILE A 209 -49.73 -13.15 -4.87
N ASN A 210 -50.38 -14.26 -4.53
CA ASN A 210 -51.81 -14.44 -4.68
C ASN A 210 -52.63 -13.65 -3.66
N GLU A 211 -52.10 -13.37 -2.46
CA GLU A 211 -52.70 -12.38 -1.56
C GLU A 211 -52.75 -10.98 -2.19
N VAL A 212 -51.67 -10.53 -2.86
CA VAL A 212 -51.66 -9.21 -3.56
C VAL A 212 -52.56 -9.22 -4.80
N ALA A 213 -52.52 -10.28 -5.61
CA ALA A 213 -53.40 -10.41 -6.78
C ALA A 213 -54.89 -10.31 -6.41
N ARG A 214 -55.29 -10.90 -5.27
CA ARG A 214 -56.65 -10.79 -4.72
C ARG A 214 -57.02 -9.39 -4.24
N GLU A 215 -56.07 -8.50 -3.92
CA GLU A 215 -56.37 -7.08 -3.66
C GLU A 215 -56.93 -6.39 -4.90
N TYR A 216 -56.39 -6.73 -6.09
CA TYR A 216 -56.83 -6.21 -7.39
C TYR A 216 -57.91 -7.05 -8.08
N GLY A 217 -58.30 -8.19 -7.48
CA GLY A 217 -59.36 -9.07 -8.01
C GLY A 217 -58.91 -10.04 -9.09
N LEU A 218 -57.60 -10.12 -9.35
CA LEU A 218 -56.96 -10.95 -10.37
C LEU A 218 -57.05 -12.45 -10.05
N LEU A 219 -56.75 -13.29 -11.06
CA LEU A 219 -56.80 -14.75 -10.98
C LEU A 219 -55.73 -15.30 -10.04
N THR A 220 -56.06 -16.34 -9.27
CA THR A 220 -55.15 -17.00 -8.33
C THR A 220 -55.46 -18.50 -8.23
N SER A 221 -54.52 -19.31 -7.73
CA SER A 221 -54.88 -20.65 -7.23
C SER A 221 -55.84 -20.55 -6.03
N THR A 222 -56.42 -21.66 -5.59
CA THR A 222 -57.21 -21.63 -4.35
C THR A 222 -56.29 -21.48 -3.14
N LYS A 223 -56.82 -20.94 -2.03
CA LYS A 223 -56.10 -20.94 -0.75
C LYS A 223 -55.76 -22.35 -0.25
N GLU A 224 -56.57 -23.33 -0.60
CA GLU A 224 -56.34 -24.73 -0.26
C GLU A 224 -55.15 -25.32 -1.04
N ASP A 225 -55.01 -24.99 -2.33
CA ASP A 225 -53.86 -25.42 -3.13
C ASP A 225 -52.57 -24.71 -2.69
N GLU A 226 -52.63 -23.43 -2.32
CA GLU A 226 -51.51 -22.70 -1.70
C GLU A 226 -50.98 -23.36 -0.43
N GLU A 227 -51.87 -23.91 0.41
CA GLU A 227 -51.51 -24.50 1.70
C GLU A 227 -51.22 -26.00 1.63
N LYS A 228 -51.75 -26.72 0.63
CA LYS A 228 -51.58 -28.19 0.48
C LYS A 228 -50.69 -28.63 -0.68
N LYS A 229 -50.46 -27.78 -1.68
CA LYS A 229 -49.80 -28.13 -2.96
C LYS A 229 -48.87 -27.02 -3.49
N TYR A 230 -48.43 -26.09 -2.63
CA TYR A 230 -47.69 -24.86 -2.98
C TYR A 230 -48.44 -23.83 -3.86
N GLY A 231 -49.49 -24.22 -4.57
CA GLY A 231 -50.32 -23.35 -5.39
C GLY A 231 -49.70 -23.01 -6.76
N GLY A 232 -50.28 -22.03 -7.45
CA GLY A 232 -49.79 -21.52 -8.73
C GLY A 232 -49.79 -19.99 -8.75
N GLN A 233 -48.82 -19.39 -9.46
CA GLN A 233 -48.66 -17.95 -9.60
C GLN A 233 -48.49 -17.59 -11.09
N TYR A 234 -48.97 -16.40 -11.49
CA TYR A 234 -49.02 -15.97 -12.90
C TYR A 234 -48.30 -14.64 -13.17
N TYR A 235 -47.70 -14.03 -12.14
CA TYR A 235 -47.39 -12.59 -12.12
C TYR A 235 -45.91 -12.25 -11.96
N GLU A 236 -45.13 -13.06 -11.23
CA GLU A 236 -43.77 -12.74 -10.84
C GLU A 236 -42.74 -13.50 -11.68
N ASN A 237 -41.78 -12.77 -12.25
CA ASN A 237 -40.43 -13.27 -12.52
C ASN A 237 -39.53 -12.80 -11.37
N GLY A 238 -38.90 -13.72 -10.64
CA GLY A 238 -38.18 -13.42 -9.39
C GLY A 238 -36.69 -13.65 -9.56
N ALA A 239 -35.86 -12.64 -9.24
CA ALA A 239 -34.40 -12.74 -9.30
C ALA A 239 -33.76 -12.37 -7.96
N GLY A 240 -32.94 -13.27 -7.42
CA GLY A 240 -32.27 -13.11 -6.13
C GLY A 240 -30.75 -13.13 -6.23
N THR A 241 -30.07 -12.38 -5.36
CA THR A 241 -28.62 -12.42 -5.18
C THR A 241 -28.26 -12.54 -3.71
N THR A 242 -27.25 -13.35 -3.38
CA THR A 242 -26.75 -13.48 -1.99
C THR A 242 -25.97 -12.26 -1.50
N GLN A 243 -25.78 -11.24 -2.35
CA GLN A 243 -25.22 -9.96 -1.94
C GLN A 243 -26.32 -9.13 -1.27
N ARG A 244 -26.20 -8.90 0.04
CA ARG A 244 -27.07 -7.96 0.77
C ARG A 244 -26.65 -6.52 0.48
N LEU A 245 -27.41 -5.86 -0.37
CA LEU A 245 -27.22 -4.47 -0.80
C LEU A 245 -27.96 -3.51 0.13
N ASN A 246 -27.37 -3.14 1.28
CA ASN A 246 -28.05 -2.27 2.26
C ASN A 246 -27.94 -0.79 1.87
N ASP A 247 -26.72 -0.24 1.89
CA ASP A 247 -26.39 1.09 1.33
C ASP A 247 -26.09 0.94 -0.17
N VAL A 248 -26.81 1.68 -1.03
CA VAL A 248 -26.81 1.47 -2.49
C VAL A 248 -26.81 2.76 -3.31
N THR A 249 -26.07 2.76 -4.41
CA THR A 249 -26.19 3.77 -5.48
C THR A 249 -27.23 3.34 -6.53
N LYS A 250 -27.76 4.29 -7.32
CA LYS A 250 -28.61 3.93 -8.48
C LYS A 250 -27.84 3.13 -9.52
N ALA A 251 -26.52 3.31 -9.63
CA ALA A 251 -25.66 2.55 -10.52
C ALA A 251 -25.67 1.05 -10.19
N GLU A 252 -25.52 0.69 -8.91
CA GLU A 252 -25.56 -0.70 -8.43
C GLU A 252 -26.95 -1.33 -8.61
N LEU A 253 -28.02 -0.57 -8.37
CA LEU A 253 -29.39 -1.05 -8.56
C LEU A 253 -29.69 -1.31 -10.05
N LYS A 254 -29.30 -0.41 -10.95
CA LYS A 254 -29.39 -0.65 -12.41
C LYS A 254 -28.52 -1.83 -12.86
N ARG A 255 -27.35 -2.01 -12.25
CA ARG A 255 -26.46 -3.14 -12.53
C ARG A 255 -27.11 -4.48 -12.22
N VAL A 256 -27.71 -4.67 -11.04
CA VAL A 256 -28.35 -5.95 -10.69
C VAL A 256 -29.65 -6.19 -11.45
N ILE A 257 -30.41 -5.14 -11.80
CA ILE A 257 -31.57 -5.25 -12.70
C ILE A 257 -31.13 -5.74 -14.09
N TYR A 258 -30.04 -5.19 -14.63
CA TYR A 258 -29.50 -5.60 -15.93
C TYR A 258 -29.02 -7.06 -15.90
N ASP A 259 -28.25 -7.44 -14.88
CA ASP A 259 -27.80 -8.83 -14.70
C ASP A 259 -28.97 -9.81 -14.52
N ALA A 260 -30.05 -9.43 -13.82
CA ALA A 260 -31.25 -10.25 -13.67
C ALA A 260 -32.00 -10.48 -14.99
N ILE A 261 -32.16 -9.45 -15.82
CA ILE A 261 -32.81 -9.61 -17.14
C ILE A 261 -31.94 -10.46 -18.08
N LEU A 262 -30.60 -10.35 -17.99
CA LEU A 262 -29.70 -11.26 -18.70
C LEU A 262 -29.78 -12.70 -18.19
N ASP A 263 -29.98 -12.92 -16.89
CA ASP A 263 -30.12 -14.28 -16.34
C ASP A 263 -31.46 -14.91 -16.74
N PHE A 264 -32.58 -14.20 -16.61
CA PHE A 264 -33.90 -14.64 -17.09
C PHE A 264 -33.91 -15.05 -18.57
N MET A 265 -33.11 -14.38 -19.40
CA MET A 265 -33.00 -14.68 -20.84
C MET A 265 -31.92 -15.75 -21.13
N TYR A 266 -30.80 -15.74 -20.42
CA TYR A 266 -29.58 -16.42 -20.87
C TYR A 266 -28.92 -17.32 -19.81
N ASN A 267 -29.63 -17.75 -18.76
CA ASN A 267 -29.13 -18.73 -17.79
C ASN A 267 -28.72 -20.08 -18.42
N GLY A 268 -29.36 -20.47 -19.54
CA GLY A 268 -28.99 -21.65 -20.34
C GLY A 268 -29.46 -23.00 -19.78
N TYR A 269 -30.35 -23.02 -18.78
CA TYR A 269 -30.92 -24.23 -18.19
C TYR A 269 -32.45 -24.18 -18.00
N GLU A 270 -33.08 -23.01 -18.13
CA GLU A 270 -34.51 -22.77 -17.91
C GLU A 270 -34.97 -21.60 -18.81
N TYR A 271 -36.22 -21.65 -19.29
CA TYR A 271 -36.73 -20.74 -20.33
C TYR A 271 -38.17 -20.23 -20.11
N LEU A 272 -38.80 -20.55 -18.98
CA LEU A 272 -40.13 -20.05 -18.59
C LEU A 272 -40.07 -18.55 -18.26
N HIS A 273 -39.00 -18.12 -17.58
CA HIS A 273 -38.67 -16.70 -17.41
C HIS A 273 -38.39 -16.03 -18.75
N ALA A 274 -37.54 -16.65 -19.59
CA ALA A 274 -37.21 -16.13 -20.91
C ALA A 274 -38.45 -15.85 -21.78
N GLN A 275 -39.40 -16.79 -21.86
CA GLN A 275 -40.61 -16.61 -22.69
C GLN A 275 -41.58 -15.55 -22.12
N SER A 276 -41.58 -15.32 -20.81
CA SER A 276 -42.39 -14.27 -20.15
C SER A 276 -41.80 -12.88 -20.38
N ILE A 277 -40.50 -12.71 -20.11
CA ILE A 277 -39.76 -11.46 -20.38
C ILE A 277 -39.83 -11.12 -21.88
N ALA A 278 -39.63 -12.11 -22.75
CA ALA A 278 -39.75 -11.97 -24.20
C ALA A 278 -41.18 -11.70 -24.72
N GLY A 279 -42.23 -11.85 -23.89
CA GLY A 279 -43.61 -11.63 -24.32
C GLY A 279 -44.13 -12.65 -25.32
N LEU A 280 -43.71 -13.92 -25.19
CA LEU A 280 -44.31 -15.04 -25.93
C LEU A 280 -45.55 -15.58 -25.22
N ASN A 281 -45.60 -15.44 -23.89
CA ASN A 281 -46.76 -15.68 -23.03
C ASN A 281 -47.52 -16.97 -23.38
N TRP A 282 -46.81 -18.10 -23.39
CA TRP A 282 -47.34 -19.44 -23.69
C TRP A 282 -48.08 -19.57 -25.04
N GLY A 283 -47.72 -18.74 -26.02
CA GLY A 283 -48.35 -18.71 -27.36
C GLY A 283 -49.29 -17.52 -27.60
N ASN A 284 -49.45 -16.61 -26.62
CA ASN A 284 -50.29 -15.41 -26.72
C ASN A 284 -49.49 -14.09 -26.78
N PRO A 285 -48.62 -13.85 -27.78
CA PRO A 285 -47.71 -12.70 -27.83
C PRO A 285 -48.38 -11.34 -28.14
N ASN A 286 -49.72 -11.32 -28.19
CA ASN A 286 -50.53 -10.17 -28.60
C ASN A 286 -51.23 -9.45 -27.43
N ASN A 287 -51.11 -9.96 -26.20
CA ASN A 287 -51.66 -9.32 -25.00
C ASN A 287 -50.78 -8.11 -24.60
N VAL A 288 -51.38 -7.03 -24.05
CA VAL A 288 -50.60 -5.96 -23.39
C VAL A 288 -50.25 -6.40 -21.98
N ASP A 289 -48.96 -6.53 -21.69
CA ASP A 289 -48.49 -6.79 -20.32
C ASP A 289 -48.15 -5.48 -19.60
N TYR A 290 -48.78 -5.27 -18.45
CA TYR A 290 -48.59 -4.13 -17.59
C TYR A 290 -47.51 -4.42 -16.54
N PHE A 291 -46.40 -3.70 -16.63
CA PHE A 291 -45.16 -3.99 -15.91
C PHE A 291 -44.95 -3.13 -14.66
N GLY A 292 -44.32 -3.72 -13.65
CA GLY A 292 -43.75 -3.04 -12.49
C GLY A 292 -42.68 -3.88 -11.79
N LEU A 293 -41.77 -3.22 -11.07
CA LEU A 293 -40.62 -3.80 -10.39
C LEU A 293 -40.52 -3.29 -8.96
N SER A 294 -40.14 -4.16 -8.05
CA SER A 294 -39.61 -3.81 -6.72
C SER A 294 -38.29 -4.54 -6.47
N ILE A 295 -37.38 -3.91 -5.72
CA ILE A 295 -36.10 -4.46 -5.27
C ILE A 295 -35.94 -4.16 -3.77
N PHE A 296 -35.54 -5.17 -2.99
CA PHE A 296 -35.65 -5.17 -1.52
C PHE A 296 -34.70 -6.19 -0.88
N LEU A 297 -34.41 -6.02 0.41
CA LEU A 297 -33.63 -7.01 1.18
C LEU A 297 -34.47 -8.22 1.58
N LEU A 298 -33.81 -9.38 1.59
CA LEU A 298 -34.20 -10.60 2.27
C LEU A 298 -33.18 -10.93 3.36
N LYS A 299 -33.41 -11.99 4.14
CA LYS A 299 -32.56 -12.31 5.31
C LYS A 299 -31.10 -12.60 4.93
N ASP A 300 -30.87 -13.18 3.76
CA ASP A 300 -29.60 -13.69 3.25
C ASP A 300 -29.19 -13.11 1.89
N GLY A 301 -29.87 -12.06 1.40
CA GLY A 301 -29.58 -11.47 0.10
C GLY A 301 -30.46 -10.26 -0.27
N THR A 302 -30.44 -9.89 -1.54
CA THR A 302 -31.33 -8.90 -2.17
C THR A 302 -32.17 -9.61 -3.22
N GLN A 303 -33.47 -9.29 -3.26
CA GLN A 303 -34.46 -9.87 -4.17
C GLN A 303 -35.08 -8.79 -5.06
N MET A 304 -35.42 -9.18 -6.29
CA MET A 304 -36.20 -8.42 -7.25
C MET A 304 -37.45 -9.18 -7.64
N SER A 305 -38.60 -8.49 -7.68
CA SER A 305 -39.88 -9.01 -8.15
C SER A 305 -40.32 -8.22 -9.39
N PHE A 306 -40.17 -8.83 -10.56
CA PHE A 306 -40.62 -8.30 -11.84
C PHE A 306 -42.06 -8.76 -12.07
N ILE A 307 -43.02 -7.85 -11.89
CA ILE A 307 -44.45 -8.13 -12.00
C ILE A 307 -44.96 -7.76 -13.40
N THR A 308 -45.61 -8.71 -14.06
CA THR A 308 -46.36 -8.51 -15.31
C THR A 308 -47.81 -8.96 -15.11
N VAL A 309 -48.78 -8.13 -15.49
CA VAL A 309 -50.21 -8.47 -15.48
C VAL A 309 -50.79 -8.16 -16.87
N SER A 310 -51.44 -9.11 -17.52
CA SER A 310 -51.95 -8.91 -18.88
C SER A 310 -53.31 -8.16 -18.92
N ASP A 311 -53.59 -7.50 -20.04
CA ASP A 311 -54.93 -6.97 -20.38
C ASP A 311 -56.03 -8.04 -20.32
N GLU A 312 -55.72 -9.27 -20.75
CA GLU A 312 -56.60 -10.43 -20.62
C GLU A 312 -56.93 -10.75 -19.15
N GLU A 313 -55.96 -10.73 -18.23
CA GLU A 313 -56.20 -11.00 -16.80
C GLU A 313 -56.94 -9.86 -16.11
N ILE A 314 -56.68 -8.61 -16.48
CA ILE A 314 -57.43 -7.44 -16.02
C ILE A 314 -58.89 -7.55 -16.50
N SER A 315 -59.14 -8.00 -17.74
CA SER A 315 -60.49 -8.22 -18.26
C SER A 315 -61.26 -9.32 -17.53
N LYS A 316 -60.55 -10.28 -16.92
CA LYS A 316 -61.09 -11.36 -16.08
C LYS A 316 -61.13 -11.00 -14.59
N SER A 317 -60.71 -9.80 -14.21
CA SER A 317 -60.67 -9.39 -12.80
C SER A 317 -62.06 -9.27 -12.20
N THR A 318 -62.17 -9.66 -10.93
CA THR A 318 -63.36 -9.44 -10.10
C THR A 318 -63.48 -8.00 -9.56
N LYS A 319 -62.53 -7.11 -9.87
CA LYS A 319 -62.51 -5.71 -9.40
C LYS A 319 -61.92 -4.74 -10.42
N ASN A 320 -62.47 -3.52 -10.43
CA ASN A 320 -62.09 -2.43 -11.34
C ASN A 320 -61.04 -1.48 -10.72
N ASN A 321 -60.12 -1.98 -9.88
CA ASN A 321 -59.16 -1.15 -9.12
C ASN A 321 -57.69 -1.28 -9.58
N PHE A 322 -57.44 -1.83 -10.77
CA PHE A 322 -56.10 -1.91 -11.35
C PHE A 322 -55.82 -0.71 -12.27
N SER A 323 -54.93 0.19 -11.86
CA SER A 323 -54.51 1.34 -12.65
C SER A 323 -53.45 0.93 -13.68
N ILE A 324 -53.88 0.80 -14.94
CA ILE A 324 -53.02 0.65 -16.13
C ILE A 324 -52.28 1.94 -16.51
N LYS A 325 -52.44 3.02 -15.74
CA LYS A 325 -51.88 4.33 -16.05
C LYS A 325 -50.38 4.33 -15.81
N THR A 326 -49.62 4.84 -16.77
CA THR A 326 -48.18 5.00 -16.66
C THR A 326 -47.82 6.15 -15.70
N PRO A 327 -46.92 5.93 -14.72
CA PRO A 327 -46.43 7.01 -13.85
C PRO A 327 -45.61 8.04 -14.63
N VAL A 328 -45.46 9.26 -14.09
CA VAL A 328 -44.58 10.27 -14.70
C VAL A 328 -43.11 9.84 -14.55
N ASN A 329 -42.34 9.91 -15.64
CA ASN A 329 -40.91 9.56 -15.61
C ASN A 329 -40.11 10.55 -14.76
N THR A 330 -39.51 10.05 -13.68
CA THR A 330 -38.74 10.81 -12.68
C THR A 330 -37.25 10.92 -12.99
N THR A 331 -36.76 10.26 -14.04
CA THR A 331 -35.35 10.20 -14.47
C THR A 331 -34.66 11.58 -14.43
N GLU A 332 -35.27 12.60 -15.05
CA GLU A 332 -34.68 13.95 -15.11
C GLU A 332 -34.94 14.81 -13.86
N SER A 333 -36.10 14.64 -13.20
CA SER A 333 -36.38 15.38 -11.96
C SER A 333 -35.50 14.90 -10.80
N ASN A 334 -35.16 13.61 -10.76
CA ASN A 334 -34.18 13.03 -9.84
C ASN A 334 -32.79 13.68 -10.00
N ARG A 335 -32.27 13.74 -11.24
CA ARG A 335 -30.95 14.37 -11.50
C ARG A 335 -30.95 15.85 -11.17
N LYS A 336 -31.99 16.60 -11.57
CA LYS A 336 -32.11 18.02 -11.25
C LYS A 336 -32.19 18.29 -9.74
N SER A 337 -32.93 17.45 -9.00
CA SER A 337 -33.01 17.51 -7.53
C SER A 337 -31.65 17.22 -6.88
N THR A 338 -30.98 16.16 -7.33
CA THR A 338 -29.66 15.75 -6.82
C THR A 338 -28.58 16.80 -7.12
N LEU A 339 -28.55 17.36 -8.34
CA LEU A 339 -27.63 18.43 -8.72
C LEU A 339 -27.77 19.64 -7.78
N GLY A 340 -28.99 20.11 -7.54
CA GLY A 340 -29.23 21.23 -6.62
C GLY A 340 -28.82 20.96 -5.16
N LYS A 341 -28.87 19.70 -4.71
CA LYS A 341 -28.29 19.30 -3.41
C LYS A 341 -26.76 19.35 -3.45
N LYS A 342 -26.12 18.69 -4.43
CA LYS A 342 -24.65 18.57 -4.50
C LYS A 342 -23.96 19.89 -4.78
N GLU A 343 -24.57 20.81 -5.53
CA GLU A 343 -24.07 22.18 -5.68
C GLU A 343 -24.11 22.96 -4.34
N LYS A 344 -25.16 22.79 -3.53
CA LYS A 344 -25.27 23.39 -2.19
C LYS A 344 -24.31 22.76 -1.18
N GLU A 345 -24.14 21.44 -1.21
CA GLU A 345 -23.14 20.71 -0.40
C GLU A 345 -21.72 21.18 -0.75
N LEU A 346 -21.41 21.28 -2.05
CA LEU A 346 -20.12 21.75 -2.57
C LEU A 346 -19.81 23.18 -2.12
N GLU A 347 -20.76 24.10 -2.22
CA GLU A 347 -20.55 25.50 -1.83
C GLU A 347 -20.39 25.66 -0.31
N THR A 348 -21.11 24.84 0.48
CA THR A 348 -20.96 24.78 1.93
C THR A 348 -19.58 24.25 2.33
N GLU A 349 -19.09 23.19 1.68
CA GLU A 349 -17.79 22.59 1.98
C GLU A 349 -16.63 23.48 1.50
N LYS A 350 -16.73 24.14 0.33
CA LYS A 350 -15.78 25.21 -0.08
C LYS A 350 -15.68 26.31 0.98
N SER A 351 -16.83 26.79 1.47
CA SER A 351 -16.91 27.85 2.50
C SER A 351 -16.35 27.43 3.87
N LYS A 352 -16.23 26.12 4.12
CA LYS A 352 -15.50 25.54 5.27
C LYS A 352 -14.01 25.45 4.96
N LEU A 353 -13.65 24.91 3.78
CA LEU A 353 -12.27 24.74 3.31
C LEU A 353 -11.49 26.06 3.29
N GLU A 354 -12.09 27.14 2.79
CA GLU A 354 -11.44 28.47 2.76
C GLU A 354 -11.06 28.95 4.17
N LYS A 355 -11.97 28.82 5.15
CA LYS A 355 -11.73 29.22 6.55
C LYS A 355 -10.65 28.37 7.22
N LEU A 356 -10.61 27.07 6.89
CA LEU A 356 -9.54 26.17 7.32
C LEU A 356 -8.19 26.54 6.67
N GLN A 357 -8.16 26.84 5.36
CA GLN A 357 -6.94 27.25 4.67
C GLN A 357 -6.39 28.59 5.16
N ILE A 358 -7.25 29.57 5.47
CA ILE A 358 -6.84 30.85 6.09
C ILE A 358 -6.21 30.59 7.46
N SER A 359 -6.87 29.79 8.31
CA SER A 359 -6.37 29.47 9.65
C SER A 359 -5.09 28.62 9.62
N TYR A 360 -4.98 27.70 8.66
CA TYR A 360 -3.80 26.84 8.49
C TYR A 360 -2.57 27.64 8.03
N LYS A 361 -2.74 28.64 7.15
CA LYS A 361 -1.66 29.55 6.75
C LYS A 361 -1.05 30.30 7.95
N GLU A 362 -1.88 30.71 8.91
CA GLU A 362 -1.41 31.34 10.15
C GLU A 362 -0.75 30.33 11.10
N TYR A 363 -1.27 29.10 11.20
CA TYR A 363 -0.62 28.00 11.92
C TYR A 363 0.77 27.68 11.37
N GLU A 364 0.94 27.67 10.04
CA GLU A 364 2.25 27.54 9.40
C GLU A 364 3.16 28.74 9.67
N ARG A 365 2.63 29.97 9.63
CA ARG A 365 3.40 31.19 9.90
C ARG A 365 3.99 31.14 11.31
N ILE A 366 3.18 30.80 12.31
CA ILE A 366 3.58 30.65 13.71
C ILE A 366 4.59 29.49 13.86
N SER A 367 4.38 28.36 13.17
CA SER A 367 5.33 27.23 13.20
C SER A 367 6.71 27.62 12.65
N LYS A 368 6.76 28.33 11.52
CA LYS A 368 8.00 28.83 10.90
C LYS A 368 8.69 29.88 11.79
N GLU A 369 7.93 30.64 12.59
CA GLU A 369 8.48 31.57 13.60
C GLU A 369 9.12 30.81 14.78
N ILE A 370 8.45 29.76 15.29
CA ILE A 370 9.00 28.86 16.33
C ILE A 370 10.28 28.16 15.84
N ASP A 371 10.27 27.56 14.64
CA ASP A 371 11.42 26.86 14.08
C ASP A 371 12.64 27.78 13.92
N LYS A 372 12.41 29.03 13.48
CA LYS A 372 13.45 30.06 13.40
C LYS A 372 14.04 30.40 14.78
N LEU A 373 13.21 30.55 15.81
CA LEU A 373 13.68 30.84 17.17
C LEU A 373 14.51 29.68 17.73
N ASN A 374 14.08 28.43 17.51
CA ASN A 374 14.84 27.22 17.88
C ASN A 374 16.19 27.16 17.15
N GLU A 375 16.22 27.52 15.86
CA GLU A 375 17.46 27.60 15.08
C GLU A 375 18.44 28.66 15.60
N GLU A 376 17.94 29.83 16.02
CA GLU A 376 18.76 30.88 16.62
C GLU A 376 19.32 30.47 18.00
N GLU A 377 18.52 29.75 18.79
CA GLU A 377 18.93 29.18 20.09
C GLU A 377 20.13 28.22 19.95
N GLU A 378 20.03 27.24 19.05
CA GLU A 378 21.12 26.28 18.80
C GLU A 378 22.39 26.99 18.28
N LYS A 379 22.23 28.04 17.46
CA LYS A 379 23.35 28.89 17.00
C LYS A 379 23.99 29.69 18.13
N GLU A 380 23.26 30.03 19.19
CA GLU A 380 23.79 30.71 20.38
C GLU A 380 24.43 29.72 21.36
N LYS A 381 23.80 28.57 21.60
CA LYS A 381 24.37 27.47 22.40
C LYS A 381 25.68 26.94 21.82
N GLU A 382 25.81 26.82 20.51
CA GLU A 382 27.07 26.42 19.84
C GLU A 382 28.16 27.52 19.92
N LYS A 383 27.80 28.82 19.98
CA LYS A 383 28.78 29.89 20.28
C LYS A 383 29.26 29.79 21.72
N GLU A 384 28.35 29.62 22.67
CA GLU A 384 28.67 29.54 24.10
C GLU A 384 29.52 28.29 24.40
N ARG A 385 29.20 27.15 23.77
CA ARG A 385 29.99 25.92 23.84
C ARG A 385 31.43 26.13 23.35
N LYS A 386 31.61 26.82 22.21
CA LYS A 386 32.95 27.18 21.69
C LYS A 386 33.71 28.12 22.62
N ALA A 387 33.04 29.11 23.22
CA ALA A 387 33.66 30.02 24.18
C ALA A 387 34.14 29.27 25.44
N LYS A 388 33.29 28.40 26.01
CA LYS A 388 33.65 27.53 27.15
C LYS A 388 34.78 26.55 26.81
N GLU A 389 34.80 26.01 25.58
CA GLU A 389 35.87 25.14 25.09
C GLU A 389 37.21 25.88 24.94
N ALA A 390 37.19 27.14 24.50
CA ALA A 390 38.37 27.98 24.32
C ALA A 390 39.03 28.49 25.63
N LEU A 391 38.26 28.61 26.73
CA LEU A 391 38.79 29.07 28.02
C LEU A 391 39.33 27.94 28.94
N LYS A 392 39.32 26.68 28.48
CA LYS A 392 39.73 25.54 29.31
C LYS A 392 41.25 25.51 29.54
N GLU A 393 41.69 25.62 30.79
CA GLU A 393 43.13 25.64 31.14
C GLU A 393 43.84 24.35 30.67
N LYS A 394 44.91 24.52 29.89
CA LYS A 394 45.80 23.45 29.44
C LYS A 394 46.89 23.22 30.50
N LYS A 395 46.85 22.05 31.15
CA LYS A 395 47.77 21.66 32.23
C LYS A 395 47.95 20.14 32.27
N GLY A 396 49.20 19.69 32.42
CA GLY A 396 49.56 18.28 32.38
C GLY A 396 49.58 17.70 30.96
N TRP A 397 49.46 16.38 30.86
CA TRP A 397 49.44 15.64 29.58
C TRP A 397 48.19 15.96 28.76
N ILE A 398 48.37 16.44 27.53
CA ILE A 398 47.30 16.71 26.56
C ILE A 398 47.72 16.13 25.21
N ARG A 399 46.78 15.44 24.54
CA ARG A 399 46.96 14.93 23.19
C ARG A 399 46.24 15.85 22.20
N GLU A 400 46.97 16.37 21.21
CA GLU A 400 46.41 17.24 20.18
C GLU A 400 46.65 16.58 18.82
N GLY A 401 45.58 16.01 18.25
CA GLY A 401 45.67 15.10 17.10
C GLY A 401 46.33 13.77 17.48
N ASN A 402 47.45 13.44 16.83
CA ASN A 402 48.26 12.25 17.14
C ASN A 402 49.39 12.51 18.13
N ASP A 403 49.71 13.79 18.38
CA ASP A 403 50.89 14.18 19.14
C ASP A 403 50.54 14.43 20.61
N TRP A 404 51.47 14.07 21.51
CA TRP A 404 51.36 14.36 22.94
C TRP A 404 52.18 15.59 23.32
N TYR A 405 51.62 16.41 24.20
CA TYR A 405 52.20 17.63 24.75
C TYR A 405 52.08 17.59 26.28
N PHE A 406 53.01 18.20 27.00
CA PHE A 406 52.87 18.45 28.44
C PHE A 406 52.79 19.95 28.69
N TYR A 407 51.68 20.42 29.25
CA TYR A 407 51.45 21.83 29.51
C TYR A 407 51.74 22.22 30.97
N LYS A 408 52.51 23.30 31.17
CA LYS A 408 52.66 23.99 32.45
C LYS A 408 52.31 25.47 32.25
N ASN A 409 51.46 26.02 33.10
CA ASN A 409 51.01 27.43 33.04
C ASN A 409 50.48 27.84 31.65
N ASN A 410 49.60 27.03 31.05
CA ASN A 410 49.04 27.22 29.70
C ASN A 410 50.05 27.22 28.53
N GLN A 411 51.32 26.86 28.75
CA GLN A 411 52.34 26.71 27.70
C GLN A 411 52.85 25.27 27.61
N PRO A 412 53.11 24.73 26.41
CA PRO A 412 53.71 23.40 26.26
C PRO A 412 55.20 23.46 26.61
N LEU A 413 55.70 22.42 27.27
CA LEU A 413 57.13 22.22 27.49
C LEU A 413 57.84 22.02 26.15
N LYS A 414 59.04 22.60 26.01
CA LYS A 414 59.83 22.62 24.76
C LYS A 414 61.32 22.48 25.07
N ASN A 415 62.03 21.71 24.27
CA ASN A 415 63.46 21.40 24.41
C ASN A 415 63.86 20.98 25.83
N THR A 416 63.03 20.16 26.48
CA THR A 416 63.24 19.74 27.88
C THR A 416 62.66 18.35 28.13
N TRP A 417 63.20 17.69 29.16
CA TRP A 417 62.60 16.52 29.78
C TRP A 417 61.47 16.93 30.73
N GLU A 418 60.46 16.06 30.86
CA GLU A 418 59.55 15.99 32.01
C GLU A 418 59.47 14.52 32.44
N SER A 419 60.09 14.18 33.56
CA SER A 419 60.38 12.77 33.90
C SER A 419 61.09 12.06 32.73
N ASP A 420 60.69 10.82 32.41
CA ASP A 420 61.37 9.96 31.43
C ASP A 420 61.06 10.33 29.95
N TYR A 421 60.46 11.49 29.67
CA TYR A 421 59.93 11.88 28.35
C TYR A 421 60.51 13.22 27.87
N TRP A 422 60.96 13.29 26.62
CA TRP A 422 61.52 14.50 26.01
C TRP A 422 60.52 15.22 25.12
N PHE A 423 60.47 16.55 25.23
CA PHE A 423 59.64 17.43 24.40
C PHE A 423 60.49 18.26 23.44
N GLY A 424 60.17 18.21 22.15
CA GLY A 424 60.88 18.89 21.07
C GLY A 424 60.72 20.42 21.05
N SER A 425 61.26 21.06 20.03
CA SER A 425 61.20 22.54 19.86
C SER A 425 59.80 23.03 19.48
N ASP A 426 59.00 22.18 18.82
CA ASP A 426 57.57 22.38 18.59
C ASP A 426 56.72 22.16 19.87
N GLY A 427 57.22 21.36 20.81
CA GLY A 427 56.61 21.01 22.09
C GLY A 427 55.99 19.61 22.11
N LYS A 428 56.22 18.80 21.07
CA LYS A 428 55.73 17.41 20.99
C LYS A 428 56.63 16.47 21.78
N MET A 429 56.05 15.47 22.42
CA MET A 429 56.75 14.32 22.97
C MET A 429 57.43 13.53 21.84
N ALA A 430 58.74 13.35 21.93
CA ALA A 430 59.48 12.55 20.97
C ALA A 430 59.22 11.04 21.17
N THR A 431 59.32 10.26 20.08
CA THR A 431 59.23 8.78 20.10
C THR A 431 60.23 8.17 19.13
N ASP A 432 60.69 6.95 19.43
CA ASP A 432 61.61 6.09 18.66
C ASP A 432 62.82 6.80 18.02
N SER A 433 63.44 7.71 18.77
CA SER A 433 64.41 8.67 18.25
C SER A 433 65.51 9.02 19.25
N TRP A 434 66.64 9.51 18.72
CA TRP A 434 67.68 10.15 19.51
C TRP A 434 67.30 11.62 19.75
N VAL A 435 67.37 12.05 21.01
CA VAL A 435 66.92 13.35 21.51
C VAL A 435 68.07 14.09 22.22
N ASP A 436 67.82 15.34 22.62
CA ASP A 436 68.75 16.17 23.39
C ASP A 436 70.19 16.17 22.82
N ASN A 437 70.29 16.67 21.59
CA ASN A 437 71.50 16.70 20.75
C ASN A 437 72.16 15.32 20.55
N GLY A 438 71.35 14.26 20.48
CA GLY A 438 71.78 12.90 20.14
C GLY A 438 72.39 12.12 21.30
N ARG A 439 72.26 12.63 22.53
CA ARG A 439 72.88 12.05 23.73
C ARG A 439 72.07 10.93 24.36
N TYR A 440 70.75 10.95 24.19
CA TYR A 440 69.82 10.01 24.80
C TYR A 440 68.83 9.46 23.76
N TYR A 441 68.32 8.25 23.96
CA TYR A 441 67.33 7.63 23.07
C TYR A 441 65.98 7.50 23.79
N VAL A 442 64.88 7.82 23.10
CA VAL A 442 63.51 7.50 23.54
C VAL A 442 62.91 6.40 22.67
N ASP A 443 62.21 5.45 23.28
CA ASP A 443 61.57 4.33 22.58
C ASP A 443 60.23 4.72 21.90
N LYS A 444 59.53 3.73 21.34
CA LYS A 444 58.23 3.91 20.65
C LYS A 444 57.10 4.40 21.57
N SER A 445 57.24 4.32 22.89
CA SER A 445 56.33 4.93 23.86
C SER A 445 56.73 6.37 24.23
N GLY A 446 57.92 6.81 23.82
CA GLY A 446 58.53 8.10 24.15
C GLY A 446 59.40 8.07 25.41
N LYS A 447 59.61 6.89 25.98
CA LYS A 447 60.35 6.72 27.24
C LYS A 447 61.85 6.60 27.02
N TYR A 448 62.65 7.27 27.85
CA TYR A 448 64.11 7.19 27.85
C TYR A 448 64.64 5.75 28.03
N VAL A 449 65.63 5.39 27.21
CA VAL A 449 66.35 4.11 27.23
C VAL A 449 67.81 4.32 27.59
N GLN A 450 68.20 3.83 28.77
CA GLN A 450 69.55 3.93 29.32
C GLN A 450 70.56 3.00 28.60
N ASN A 451 71.84 3.39 28.57
CA ASN A 451 72.99 2.59 28.12
C ASN A 451 72.92 2.03 26.67
N LYS A 452 72.27 2.74 25.75
CA LYS A 452 72.18 2.34 24.33
C LYS A 452 73.45 2.71 23.56
N ASN A 453 74.36 1.75 23.35
CA ASN A 453 75.63 1.98 22.65
C ASN A 453 75.48 2.27 21.13
N GLN A 454 76.54 2.82 20.53
CA GLN A 454 76.63 3.12 19.09
C GLN A 454 77.55 2.14 18.34
N LYS A 455 77.10 1.64 17.18
CA LYS A 455 77.87 0.77 16.27
C LYS A 455 78.58 1.59 15.18
N TYR A 456 79.81 1.19 14.85
CA TYR A 456 80.63 1.75 13.76
C TYR A 456 81.62 0.69 13.23
N GLY A 457 81.94 0.72 11.93
CA GLY A 457 82.86 -0.22 11.28
C GLY A 457 82.20 -1.54 10.85
N TRP A 458 83.02 -2.54 10.48
CA TRP A 458 82.55 -3.88 10.13
C TRP A 458 81.96 -4.59 11.36
N VAL A 459 80.75 -5.14 11.21
CA VAL A 459 80.05 -5.93 12.24
C VAL A 459 79.44 -7.16 11.58
N GLN A 460 79.73 -8.35 12.12
CA GLN A 460 79.06 -9.60 11.71
C GLN A 460 77.84 -9.84 12.61
N GLU A 461 76.66 -10.07 12.03
CA GLU A 461 75.44 -10.37 12.77
C GLU A 461 74.78 -11.63 12.19
N GLY A 462 74.89 -12.73 12.92
CA GLY A 462 74.61 -14.06 12.39
C GLY A 462 75.64 -14.46 11.33
N THR A 463 75.17 -14.94 10.17
CA THR A 463 76.03 -15.26 9.03
C THR A 463 76.34 -14.07 8.12
N ALA A 464 75.71 -12.90 8.34
CA ALA A 464 75.81 -11.74 7.46
C ALA A 464 76.78 -10.68 8.00
N TRP A 465 77.54 -10.04 7.10
CA TRP A 465 78.38 -8.89 7.41
C TRP A 465 77.65 -7.57 7.09
N TYR A 466 77.87 -6.57 7.93
CA TYR A 466 77.38 -5.20 7.79
C TYR A 466 78.55 -4.24 7.98
N PHE A 467 78.47 -3.04 7.40
CA PHE A 467 79.36 -1.94 7.74
C PHE A 467 78.54 -0.79 8.33
N TYR A 468 78.84 -0.39 9.56
CA TYR A 468 78.12 0.65 10.29
C TYR A 468 78.79 2.01 10.18
N LYS A 469 78.00 3.05 9.88
CA LYS A 469 78.39 4.46 10.03
C LYS A 469 77.26 5.18 10.78
N ASN A 470 77.61 5.95 11.82
CA ASN A 470 76.67 6.67 12.70
C ASN A 470 75.51 5.79 13.23
N ASN A 471 75.84 4.61 13.78
CA ASN A 471 74.89 3.64 14.37
C ASN A 471 73.81 3.11 13.41
N LYS A 472 74.01 3.23 12.09
CA LYS A 472 73.19 2.59 11.05
C LYS A 472 74.09 1.79 10.10
N PRO A 473 73.66 0.63 9.59
CA PRO A 473 74.38 -0.03 8.51
C PRO A 473 74.27 0.82 7.24
N ILE A 474 75.35 0.94 6.48
CA ILE A 474 75.33 1.56 5.16
C ILE A 474 74.52 0.66 4.20
N LYS A 475 73.84 1.29 3.23
CA LYS A 475 72.84 0.64 2.38
C LYS A 475 72.92 1.21 0.98
N ASN A 476 72.79 0.34 -0.03
CA ASN A 476 72.89 0.68 -1.45
C ASN A 476 74.16 1.46 -1.81
N THR A 477 75.31 1.03 -1.27
CA THR A 477 76.61 1.66 -1.52
C THR A 477 77.75 0.65 -1.47
N TRP A 478 78.84 0.97 -2.14
CA TRP A 478 80.13 0.32 -1.99
C TRP A 478 80.86 0.82 -0.73
N GLU A 479 81.69 -0.04 -0.14
CA GLU A 479 82.78 0.34 0.79
C GLU A 479 84.01 -0.51 0.43
N GLY A 480 84.93 0.07 -0.34
CA GLY A 480 85.95 -0.71 -1.06
C GLY A 480 85.30 -1.61 -2.11
N ASP A 481 85.85 -2.82 -2.30
CA ASP A 481 85.40 -3.79 -3.32
C ASP A 481 84.04 -4.45 -3.02
N TYR A 482 83.37 -4.08 -1.92
CA TYR A 482 82.20 -4.78 -1.37
C TYR A 482 80.93 -3.91 -1.43
N TRP A 483 79.82 -4.48 -1.92
CA TRP A 483 78.53 -3.80 -1.98
C TRP A 483 77.61 -4.17 -0.83
N PHE A 484 76.94 -3.16 -0.25
CA PHE A 484 75.93 -3.34 0.80
C PHE A 484 74.53 -3.12 0.24
N GLY A 485 73.65 -4.11 0.42
CA GLY A 485 72.28 -4.13 -0.11
C GLY A 485 71.33 -3.13 0.56
N SER A 486 70.07 -3.14 0.13
CA SER A 486 69.02 -2.27 0.68
C SER A 486 68.64 -2.62 2.13
N ASP A 487 68.85 -3.87 2.56
CA ASP A 487 68.73 -4.30 3.95
C ASP A 487 69.97 -3.94 4.80
N GLY A 488 71.12 -3.68 4.16
CA GLY A 488 72.39 -3.25 4.76
C GLY A 488 73.44 -4.35 4.88
N LYS A 489 73.17 -5.56 4.39
CA LYS A 489 74.13 -6.67 4.37
C LYS A 489 75.10 -6.53 3.21
N MET A 490 76.34 -6.98 3.41
CA MET A 490 77.27 -7.28 2.33
C MET A 490 76.65 -8.34 1.41
N VAL A 491 76.65 -8.08 0.11
CA VAL A 491 76.05 -8.96 -0.90
C VAL A 491 77.13 -9.86 -1.52
N THR A 492 76.77 -11.11 -1.83
CA THR A 492 77.62 -12.09 -2.53
C THR A 492 76.88 -12.73 -3.70
N ASP A 493 77.62 -13.30 -4.67
CA ASP A 493 77.17 -14.05 -5.86
C ASP A 493 76.05 -13.41 -6.71
N SER A 494 75.87 -12.09 -6.60
CA SER A 494 74.69 -11.37 -7.09
C SER A 494 75.03 -10.17 -7.96
N TRP A 495 74.04 -9.76 -8.76
CA TRP A 495 74.06 -8.47 -9.43
C TRP A 495 73.68 -7.36 -8.46
N VAL A 496 74.55 -6.36 -8.40
CA VAL A 496 74.49 -5.23 -7.46
C VAL A 496 74.48 -3.91 -8.22
N ASP A 497 74.31 -2.81 -7.47
CA ASP A 497 74.33 -1.44 -8.00
C ASP A 497 73.44 -1.25 -9.25
N ASN A 498 72.18 -1.65 -9.10
CA ASN A 498 71.14 -1.63 -10.14
C ASN A 498 71.51 -2.43 -11.42
N GLY A 499 72.09 -3.62 -11.25
CA GLY A 499 72.38 -4.55 -12.35
C GLY A 499 73.60 -4.19 -13.19
N ARG A 500 74.42 -3.24 -12.73
CA ARG A 500 75.59 -2.73 -13.47
C ARG A 500 76.88 -3.52 -13.18
N TYR A 501 76.98 -4.10 -11.99
CA TYR A 501 78.17 -4.80 -11.52
C TYR A 501 77.78 -6.13 -10.86
N TYR A 502 78.65 -7.14 -10.97
CA TYR A 502 78.48 -8.42 -10.28
C TYR A 502 79.43 -8.51 -9.09
N VAL A 503 79.03 -9.20 -8.02
CA VAL A 503 79.93 -9.63 -6.95
C VAL A 503 79.96 -11.15 -6.85
N ASP A 504 81.12 -11.73 -6.58
CA ASP A 504 81.27 -13.19 -6.39
C ASP A 504 80.85 -13.66 -4.98
N GLY A 505 81.00 -14.95 -4.71
CA GLY A 505 80.72 -15.58 -3.41
C GLY A 505 81.52 -15.03 -2.22
N THR A 506 82.60 -14.28 -2.45
CA THR A 506 83.34 -13.55 -1.41
C THR A 506 82.80 -12.13 -1.16
N GLY A 507 81.94 -11.64 -2.07
CA GLY A 507 81.34 -10.31 -2.04
C GLY A 507 82.16 -9.24 -2.75
N ARG A 508 83.27 -9.61 -3.42
CA ARG A 508 84.09 -8.69 -4.22
C ARG A 508 83.55 -8.51 -5.63
N TYR A 509 83.76 -7.31 -6.17
CA TYR A 509 83.39 -6.94 -7.53
C TYR A 509 84.08 -7.80 -8.62
N VAL A 510 83.29 -8.23 -9.61
CA VAL A 510 83.70 -9.00 -10.80
C VAL A 510 83.25 -8.30 -12.07
N GLN A 511 84.19 -8.13 -13.00
CA GLN A 511 83.99 -7.42 -14.28
C GLN A 511 83.31 -8.30 -15.35
N ASN A 512 82.62 -7.68 -16.32
CA ASN A 512 82.18 -8.25 -17.62
C ASN A 512 81.14 -9.41 -17.65
N LYS A 513 80.44 -9.74 -16.55
CA LYS A 513 79.30 -10.68 -16.56
C LYS A 513 78.00 -9.97 -17.12
N LYS A 514 76.85 -10.66 -17.31
CA LYS A 514 75.50 -10.05 -17.57
C LYS A 514 74.35 -10.87 -16.94
N GLN A 515 73.18 -10.28 -16.63
CA GLN A 515 71.95 -10.97 -16.12
C GLN A 515 70.64 -10.18 -16.41
N VAL A 516 69.46 -10.78 -16.14
CA VAL A 516 68.09 -10.32 -16.46
C VAL A 516 67.16 -10.40 -15.20
N GLU A 517 66.05 -9.64 -15.17
CA GLU A 517 65.21 -9.30 -13.97
C GLU A 517 63.67 -9.41 -14.23
N LYS A 518 62.68 -9.30 -13.30
CA LYS A 518 62.47 -9.55 -11.83
C LYS A 518 60.94 -9.55 -11.47
N THR A 519 60.57 -9.68 -10.18
CA THR A 519 59.22 -9.91 -9.58
C THR A 519 58.43 -8.67 -9.06
N PRO A 520 57.12 -8.75 -8.69
CA PRO A 520 56.23 -7.58 -8.42
C PRO A 520 55.43 -7.46 -7.07
N SER A 521 54.95 -6.23 -6.76
CA SER A 521 53.68 -5.80 -6.05
C SER A 521 53.44 -5.84 -4.51
N LYS A 522 52.69 -4.83 -3.93
CA LYS A 522 51.68 -4.89 -2.80
C LYS A 522 51.02 -3.50 -2.41
N PRO A 523 49.76 -3.39 -1.84
CA PRO A 523 49.06 -2.12 -1.45
C PRO A 523 48.52 -1.99 0.04
N ALA A 524 47.75 -0.92 0.41
CA ALA A 524 47.19 -0.55 1.75
C ALA A 524 45.91 0.40 1.72
N ILE A 525 45.52 1.21 2.76
CA ILE A 525 44.51 0.98 3.87
C ILE A 525 43.76 2.32 4.30
N VAL A 526 42.74 2.31 5.22
CA VAL A 526 41.73 3.42 5.54
C VAL A 526 41.43 3.65 7.06
N PRO A 527 40.87 4.82 7.53
CA PRO A 527 39.64 4.86 8.39
C PRO A 527 38.71 6.15 8.28
N SER A 528 38.09 6.68 9.38
CA SER A 528 36.87 7.56 9.41
C SER A 528 36.76 8.64 10.55
N SER A 529 35.60 9.36 10.76
CA SER A 529 35.40 10.45 11.78
C SER A 529 33.97 10.61 12.47
N LYS A 530 33.42 11.84 12.64
CA LYS A 530 32.33 12.28 13.58
C LYS A 530 30.90 11.73 13.32
N LYS A 531 29.96 11.97 14.28
CA LYS A 531 28.63 11.34 14.40
C LYS A 531 27.41 12.30 14.33
N ASN A 532 26.59 12.20 13.27
CA ASN A 532 25.19 12.67 13.16
C ASN A 532 24.50 11.97 11.97
N GLY A 533 23.18 11.83 11.95
CA GLY A 533 22.46 11.12 10.87
C GLY A 533 22.52 9.59 11.00
N TRP A 534 22.69 8.85 9.89
CA TRP A 534 22.87 7.39 9.93
C TRP A 534 24.27 7.02 10.42
N ILE A 535 24.36 6.16 11.44
CA ILE A 535 25.62 5.76 12.08
C ILE A 535 25.62 4.26 12.34
N GLN A 536 26.70 3.58 11.95
CA GLN A 536 26.93 2.19 12.29
C GLN A 536 27.79 2.08 13.56
N GLU A 537 27.29 1.38 14.58
CA GLU A 537 28.01 1.07 15.80
C GLU A 537 28.20 -0.45 15.89
N GLY A 538 29.45 -0.91 15.79
CA GLY A 538 29.77 -2.31 15.57
C GLY A 538 29.22 -2.79 14.22
N LYS A 539 28.16 -3.62 14.24
CA LYS A 539 27.44 -4.08 13.04
C LYS A 539 26.07 -3.41 12.87
N THR A 540 25.58 -2.69 13.87
CA THR A 540 24.19 -2.22 13.96
C THR A 540 24.07 -0.76 13.52
N TRP A 541 23.03 -0.45 12.74
CA TRP A 541 22.72 0.93 12.36
C TRP A 541 21.76 1.60 13.35
N TYR A 542 21.96 2.90 13.52
CA TYR A 542 21.16 3.81 14.32
C TYR A 542 20.98 5.11 13.53
N PHE A 543 19.87 5.82 13.71
CA PHE A 543 19.72 7.19 13.20
C PHE A 543 19.75 8.19 14.35
N TYR A 544 20.78 9.03 14.38
CA TYR A 544 20.97 10.07 15.38
C TYR A 544 20.49 11.42 14.85
N LYS A 545 19.62 12.08 15.62
CA LYS A 545 19.25 13.49 15.47
C LYS A 545 19.71 14.22 16.74
N ASN A 546 20.45 15.32 16.60
CA ASN A 546 21.01 16.08 17.72
C ASN A 546 21.78 15.20 18.73
N ASN A 547 22.59 14.27 18.22
CA ASN A 547 23.36 13.29 18.99
C ASN A 547 22.51 12.33 19.89
N GLN A 548 21.20 12.20 19.62
CA GLN A 548 20.29 11.23 20.25
C GLN A 548 19.69 10.26 19.21
N PRO A 549 19.59 8.96 19.48
CA PRO A 549 19.02 7.99 18.53
C PRO A 549 17.48 8.04 18.53
N LEU A 550 16.88 8.03 17.33
CA LEU A 550 15.42 7.87 17.16
C LEU A 550 14.93 6.49 17.61
N ARG A 551 13.68 6.40 18.05
CA ARG A 551 13.06 5.19 18.63
C ARG A 551 11.58 5.09 18.26
N ASN A 552 11.06 3.87 18.13
CA ASN A 552 9.67 3.53 17.79
C ASN A 552 9.10 4.30 16.59
N THR A 553 9.91 4.56 15.56
CA THR A 553 9.53 5.47 14.46
C THR A 553 10.23 5.15 13.15
N TRP A 554 9.66 5.64 12.05
CA TRP A 554 10.21 5.51 10.71
C TRP A 554 11.17 6.66 10.38
N GLN A 555 12.30 6.34 9.76
CA GLN A 555 13.20 7.29 9.12
C GLN A 555 13.29 6.93 7.63
N GLY A 556 12.37 7.46 6.83
CA GLY A 556 12.21 7.07 5.43
C GLY A 556 11.69 5.62 5.33
N SER A 557 12.45 4.73 4.70
CA SER A 557 12.07 3.31 4.53
C SER A 557 12.55 2.38 5.66
N TYR A 558 13.17 2.92 6.70
CA TYR A 558 13.80 2.18 7.81
C TYR A 558 13.03 2.39 9.11
N TYR A 559 12.84 1.34 9.92
CA TYR A 559 12.22 1.46 11.25
C TYR A 559 13.27 1.42 12.36
N LEU A 560 13.19 2.35 13.32
CA LEU A 560 14.00 2.37 14.52
C LEU A 560 13.16 1.81 15.69
N LYS A 561 13.67 0.77 16.35
CA LYS A 561 12.96 0.06 17.45
C LYS A 561 13.01 0.83 18.77
N SER A 562 12.38 0.31 19.81
CA SER A 562 12.36 0.90 21.16
C SER A 562 13.76 1.11 21.75
N ASP A 563 14.69 0.19 21.48
CA ASP A 563 16.09 0.28 21.88
C ASP A 563 16.93 1.23 20.99
N GLY A 564 16.36 1.76 19.92
CA GLY A 564 16.96 2.72 18.99
C GLY A 564 17.71 2.07 17.83
N LYS A 565 17.80 0.74 17.78
CA LYS A 565 18.44 0.01 16.67
C LYS A 565 17.53 0.02 15.45
N MET A 566 18.12 0.16 14.27
CA MET A 566 17.45 -0.12 13.00
C MET A 566 17.02 -1.59 12.97
N ALA A 567 15.77 -1.84 12.60
CA ALA A 567 15.24 -3.19 12.42
C ALA A 567 15.77 -3.84 11.13
N VAL A 568 16.19 -5.11 11.21
CA VAL A 568 16.77 -5.87 10.07
C VAL A 568 16.40 -7.35 10.14
N ASN A 569 15.98 -7.93 9.01
CA ASN A 569 15.49 -9.31 8.90
C ASN A 569 14.37 -9.68 9.90
N GLU A 570 13.51 -8.73 10.26
CA GLU A 570 12.53 -8.90 11.33
C GLU A 570 11.19 -8.22 11.04
N TRP A 571 10.14 -8.74 11.67
CA TRP A 571 8.81 -8.18 11.66
C TRP A 571 8.65 -7.12 12.76
N VAL A 572 8.04 -5.98 12.42
CA VAL A 572 7.63 -4.95 13.38
C VAL A 572 6.13 -4.69 13.23
N TYR A 573 5.45 -4.52 14.36
CA TYR A 573 4.06 -4.04 14.38
C TYR A 573 4.06 -2.54 14.64
N ASP A 574 3.53 -1.78 13.69
CA ASP A 574 3.32 -0.34 13.86
C ASP A 574 1.94 -0.11 14.47
N SER A 575 1.91 0.45 15.68
CA SER A 575 0.68 0.69 16.46
C SER A 575 -0.14 1.87 15.95
N TYR A 576 0.46 2.82 15.23
CA TYR A 576 -0.21 3.96 14.60
C TYR A 576 -0.88 3.53 13.29
N TYR A 577 -0.13 2.83 12.43
CA TYR A 577 -0.64 2.28 11.17
C TYR A 577 -1.45 0.99 11.34
N LYS A 578 -1.51 0.43 12.56
CA LYS A 578 -2.21 -0.81 12.96
C LYS A 578 -1.91 -1.99 12.02
N SER A 579 -0.63 -2.19 11.71
CA SER A 579 -0.22 -3.17 10.70
C SER A 579 1.19 -3.69 10.91
N TRP A 580 1.45 -4.89 10.39
CA TRP A 580 2.76 -5.52 10.38
C TRP A 580 3.55 -5.12 9.13
N TYR A 581 4.84 -4.87 9.33
CA TYR A 581 5.84 -4.59 8.30
C TYR A 581 7.03 -5.52 8.50
N TYR A 582 7.69 -5.93 7.42
CA TYR A 582 8.93 -6.70 7.48
C TYR A 582 10.11 -5.88 6.97
N LEU A 583 11.20 -5.79 7.75
CA LEU A 583 12.43 -5.13 7.34
C LEU A 583 13.41 -6.16 6.77
N LYS A 584 13.96 -5.87 5.60
CA LYS A 584 14.91 -6.73 4.87
C LYS A 584 16.29 -6.74 5.53
N SER A 585 17.22 -7.51 4.97
CA SER A 585 18.64 -7.51 5.37
C SER A 585 19.33 -6.16 5.18
N ASP A 586 18.87 -5.36 4.22
CA ASP A 586 19.30 -3.98 3.99
C ASP A 586 18.58 -2.95 4.89
N GLY A 587 17.66 -3.37 5.76
CA GLY A 587 16.92 -2.52 6.70
C GLY A 587 15.71 -1.77 6.13
N ASN A 588 15.50 -1.76 4.81
CA ASN A 588 14.31 -1.16 4.22
C ASN A 588 13.11 -2.10 4.39
N TYR A 589 11.90 -1.54 4.52
CA TYR A 589 10.69 -2.36 4.52
C TYR A 589 10.48 -3.07 3.17
N SER A 590 9.97 -4.30 3.25
CA SER A 590 9.56 -5.13 2.10
C SER A 590 8.20 -4.63 1.58
N ARG A 591 8.01 -4.52 0.26
CA ARG A 591 6.79 -4.00 -0.36
C ARG A 591 6.59 -4.57 -1.76
N SER A 592 5.33 -4.82 -2.13
CA SER A 592 4.94 -5.56 -3.33
C SER A 592 5.70 -6.91 -3.46
N SER A 593 5.81 -7.63 -2.35
CA SER A 593 6.71 -8.77 -2.23
C SER A 593 6.29 -9.75 -1.12
N TRP A 594 6.64 -11.02 -1.31
CA TRP A 594 6.43 -12.08 -0.32
C TRP A 594 7.55 -12.11 0.73
N GLN A 595 7.16 -12.39 1.97
CA GLN A 595 8.06 -12.80 3.04
C GLN A 595 7.51 -14.08 3.67
N GLY A 596 8.08 -15.23 3.30
CA GLY A 596 7.55 -16.54 3.72
C GLY A 596 6.12 -16.74 3.22
N SER A 597 5.18 -16.93 4.15
CA SER A 597 3.75 -17.12 3.83
C SER A 597 2.95 -15.81 3.70
N TYR A 598 3.58 -14.65 3.88
CA TYR A 598 2.91 -13.35 4.02
C TYR A 598 3.24 -12.44 2.83
N TYR A 599 2.28 -11.63 2.37
CA TYR A 599 2.50 -10.63 1.33
C TYR A 599 2.52 -9.21 1.91
N LEU A 600 3.52 -8.41 1.52
CA LEU A 600 3.61 -7.00 1.84
C LEU A 600 3.12 -6.18 0.65
N LYS A 601 2.13 -5.32 0.86
CA LYS A 601 1.51 -4.48 -0.18
C LYS A 601 2.44 -3.34 -0.62
N SER A 602 2.04 -2.56 -1.62
CA SER A 602 2.86 -1.46 -2.19
C SER A 602 3.26 -0.38 -1.18
N ASN A 603 2.49 -0.22 -0.11
CA ASN A 603 2.75 0.65 1.04
C ASN A 603 3.45 -0.04 2.22
N GLY A 604 3.98 -1.25 2.02
CA GLY A 604 4.71 -2.03 3.03
C GLY A 604 3.86 -2.77 4.05
N LYS A 605 2.55 -2.49 4.13
CA LYS A 605 1.63 -3.18 5.06
C LYS A 605 1.42 -4.63 4.67
N MET A 606 1.46 -5.54 5.64
CA MET A 606 1.03 -6.93 5.46
C MET A 606 -0.42 -7.00 5.00
N ALA A 607 -0.70 -7.83 4.01
CA ALA A 607 -2.05 -8.12 3.53
C ALA A 607 -2.78 -9.09 4.46
N VAL A 608 -4.07 -8.86 4.72
CA VAL A 608 -4.90 -9.62 5.69
C VAL A 608 -6.35 -9.67 5.21
N SER A 609 -6.95 -10.88 5.22
CA SER A 609 -8.34 -11.14 4.80
C SER A 609 -8.70 -10.64 3.38
N GLU A 610 -7.72 -10.59 2.47
CA GLU A 610 -7.87 -9.94 1.16
C GLU A 610 -7.23 -10.73 0.02
N TRP A 611 -7.73 -10.50 -1.20
CA TRP A 611 -7.15 -11.03 -2.43
C TRP A 611 -6.01 -10.15 -2.94
N ILE A 612 -4.91 -10.77 -3.34
CA ILE A 612 -3.74 -10.12 -3.95
C ILE A 612 -3.45 -10.77 -5.30
N TYR A 613 -3.28 -9.94 -6.34
CA TYR A 613 -2.70 -10.37 -7.60
C TYR A 613 -1.19 -10.12 -7.58
N ASP A 614 -0.41 -11.18 -7.74
CA ASP A 614 1.04 -11.10 -7.93
C ASP A 614 1.34 -11.10 -9.43
N SER A 615 1.90 -9.99 -9.93
CA SER A 615 2.21 -9.79 -11.35
C SER A 615 3.46 -10.53 -11.83
N TYR A 616 4.36 -10.92 -10.92
CA TYR A 616 5.54 -11.75 -11.24
C TYR A 616 5.14 -13.22 -11.38
N TYR A 617 4.36 -13.72 -10.42
CA TYR A 617 3.80 -15.09 -10.46
C TYR A 617 2.57 -15.22 -11.38
N LYS A 618 2.03 -14.11 -11.88
CA LYS A 618 0.84 -14.01 -12.75
C LYS A 618 -0.36 -14.79 -12.20
N ALA A 619 -0.61 -14.62 -10.91
CA ALA A 619 -1.61 -15.42 -10.17
C ALA A 619 -2.25 -14.62 -9.04
N TRP A 620 -3.50 -14.97 -8.74
CA TRP A 620 -4.20 -14.52 -7.54
C TRP A 620 -3.86 -15.41 -6.34
N TYR A 621 -3.81 -14.79 -5.18
CA TYR A 621 -3.61 -15.40 -3.87
C TYR A 621 -4.61 -14.78 -2.89
N TYR A 622 -5.11 -15.56 -1.92
CA TYR A 622 -5.92 -15.04 -0.82
C TYR A 622 -5.13 -15.09 0.49
N LEU A 623 -5.09 -13.99 1.23
CA LEU A 623 -4.46 -13.91 2.55
C LEU A 623 -5.54 -14.04 3.63
N LYS A 624 -5.32 -14.91 4.61
CA LYS A 624 -6.25 -15.14 5.72
C LYS A 624 -6.23 -13.98 6.74
N SER A 625 -7.07 -14.08 7.76
CA SER A 625 -7.09 -13.16 8.91
C SER A 625 -5.80 -13.20 9.76
N ASP A 626 -5.00 -14.27 9.67
CA ASP A 626 -3.65 -14.34 10.23
C ASP A 626 -2.56 -13.73 9.32
N GLY A 627 -2.93 -13.21 8.14
CA GLY A 627 -2.05 -12.63 7.13
C GLY A 627 -1.30 -13.62 6.24
N SER A 628 -1.35 -14.92 6.54
CA SER A 628 -0.69 -15.94 5.71
C SER A 628 -1.57 -16.41 4.55
N TYR A 629 -0.97 -16.80 3.42
CA TYR A 629 -1.72 -17.23 2.25
C TYR A 629 -2.49 -18.54 2.50
N LEU A 630 -3.71 -18.60 1.98
CA LEU A 630 -4.53 -19.80 1.94
C LEU A 630 -3.99 -20.76 0.86
N ARG A 631 -3.98 -22.07 1.14
CA ARG A 631 -3.43 -23.11 0.26
C ARG A 631 -4.11 -24.45 0.49
N SER A 632 -4.20 -25.26 -0.56
CA SER A 632 -4.94 -26.54 -0.58
C SER A 632 -6.36 -26.41 0.02
N SER A 633 -7.08 -25.33 -0.33
CA SER A 633 -8.35 -24.97 0.32
C SER A 633 -9.18 -24.00 -0.53
N TRP A 634 -10.49 -23.98 -0.27
CA TRP A 634 -11.46 -23.09 -0.91
C TRP A 634 -11.54 -21.71 -0.23
N GLN A 635 -11.71 -20.66 -1.02
CA GLN A 635 -12.18 -19.34 -0.60
C GLN A 635 -13.41 -18.98 -1.43
N GLY A 636 -14.61 -19.23 -0.89
CA GLY A 636 -15.84 -19.17 -1.69
C GLY A 636 -15.75 -20.12 -2.89
N SER A 637 -16.05 -19.62 -4.09
CA SER A 637 -16.04 -20.42 -5.32
C SER A 637 -14.65 -20.63 -5.96
N TYR A 638 -13.56 -20.28 -5.28
CA TYR A 638 -12.19 -20.33 -5.80
C TYR A 638 -11.34 -21.33 -5.01
N TYR A 639 -10.57 -22.19 -5.69
CA TYR A 639 -9.61 -23.07 -5.02
C TYR A 639 -8.19 -22.50 -5.05
N LEU A 640 -7.53 -22.45 -3.89
CA LEU A 640 -6.13 -22.07 -3.75
C LEU A 640 -5.29 -23.34 -3.66
N LYS A 641 -4.36 -23.53 -4.61
CA LYS A 641 -3.50 -24.73 -4.72
C LYS A 641 -2.48 -24.81 -3.58
N SER A 642 -1.73 -25.91 -3.51
CA SER A 642 -0.72 -26.15 -2.46
C SER A 642 0.38 -25.08 -2.40
N ASN A 643 0.64 -24.38 -3.52
CA ASN A 643 1.57 -23.26 -3.63
C ASN A 643 0.89 -21.87 -3.46
N GLY A 644 -0.34 -21.83 -2.96
CA GLY A 644 -1.11 -20.61 -2.70
C GLY A 644 -1.75 -19.95 -3.93
N LYS A 645 -1.41 -20.38 -5.15
CA LYS A 645 -2.01 -19.83 -6.37
C LYS A 645 -3.46 -20.29 -6.52
N MET A 646 -4.35 -19.37 -6.84
CA MET A 646 -5.67 -19.68 -7.39
C MET A 646 -5.54 -20.61 -8.59
N ALA A 647 -6.34 -21.67 -8.64
CA ALA A 647 -6.43 -22.58 -9.78
C ALA A 647 -7.27 -21.95 -10.90
N THR A 648 -6.84 -22.08 -12.16
CA THR A 648 -7.56 -21.58 -13.35
C THR A 648 -7.37 -22.51 -14.55
N SER A 649 -8.46 -22.75 -15.29
CA SER A 649 -8.51 -23.67 -16.44
C SER A 649 -7.90 -25.06 -16.16
N GLU A 650 -8.15 -25.62 -14.97
CA GLU A 650 -7.48 -26.86 -14.52
C GLU A 650 -8.35 -27.70 -13.57
N TRP A 651 -8.04 -28.99 -13.53
CA TRP A 651 -8.66 -29.96 -12.63
C TRP A 651 -7.94 -30.02 -11.28
N ILE A 652 -8.71 -30.01 -10.20
CA ILE A 652 -8.24 -30.14 -8.81
C ILE A 652 -8.98 -31.30 -8.14
N TYR A 653 -8.23 -32.18 -7.49
CA TYR A 653 -8.77 -33.18 -6.58
C TYR A 653 -8.77 -32.64 -5.15
N ASP A 654 -9.94 -32.54 -4.53
CA ASP A 654 -10.04 -32.21 -3.10
C ASP A 654 -10.14 -33.49 -2.28
N SER A 655 -9.12 -33.79 -1.48
CA SER A 655 -9.07 -34.99 -0.64
C SER A 655 -10.10 -34.98 0.51
N SER A 656 -10.64 -33.81 0.86
CA SER A 656 -11.67 -33.62 1.90
C SER A 656 -13.03 -34.08 1.38
N TYR A 657 -13.38 -33.67 0.15
CA TYR A 657 -14.61 -34.05 -0.53
C TYR A 657 -14.49 -35.35 -1.35
N LYS A 658 -13.27 -35.86 -1.52
CA LYS A 658 -12.89 -37.06 -2.29
C LYS A 658 -13.38 -37.02 -3.74
N ALA A 659 -13.31 -35.84 -4.35
CA ALA A 659 -13.87 -35.58 -5.68
C ALA A 659 -12.97 -34.65 -6.49
N TRP A 660 -13.10 -34.74 -7.81
CA TRP A 660 -12.49 -33.82 -8.76
C TRP A 660 -13.43 -32.65 -9.06
N TYR A 661 -12.85 -31.46 -9.14
CA TYR A 661 -13.49 -30.19 -9.47
C TYR A 661 -12.70 -29.52 -10.59
N TYR A 662 -13.38 -28.90 -11.55
CA TYR A 662 -12.72 -28.09 -12.58
C TYR A 662 -12.84 -26.60 -12.25
N LEU A 663 -11.73 -25.86 -12.30
CA LEU A 663 -11.74 -24.40 -12.13
C LEU A 663 -11.66 -23.77 -13.51
N LYS A 664 -12.56 -22.82 -13.80
CA LYS A 664 -12.62 -22.13 -15.10
C LYS A 664 -11.51 -21.08 -15.23
N SER A 665 -11.42 -20.44 -16.39
CA SER A 665 -10.36 -19.45 -16.69
C SER A 665 -10.38 -18.23 -15.74
N ASN A 666 -11.54 -17.90 -15.18
CA ASN A 666 -11.71 -16.88 -14.13
C ASN A 666 -11.48 -17.40 -12.69
N GLY A 667 -11.15 -18.68 -12.52
CA GLY A 667 -10.90 -19.33 -11.23
C GLY A 667 -12.14 -19.82 -10.47
N VAL A 668 -13.33 -19.56 -10.98
CA VAL A 668 -14.59 -20.05 -10.38
C VAL A 668 -14.76 -21.53 -10.74
N TYR A 669 -15.12 -22.37 -9.76
CA TYR A 669 -15.39 -23.79 -10.05
C TYR A 669 -16.61 -23.96 -10.95
N ALA A 670 -16.50 -24.96 -11.83
CA ALA A 670 -17.55 -25.39 -12.74
C ALA A 670 -18.55 -26.30 -12.00
N ARG A 671 -19.85 -26.17 -12.30
CA ARG A 671 -20.94 -26.95 -11.68
C ARG A 671 -22.14 -27.05 -12.61
N ASN A 672 -22.81 -28.20 -12.60
CA ASN A 672 -23.92 -28.53 -13.49
C ASN A 672 -23.59 -28.32 -15.00
N GLU A 673 -22.35 -28.63 -15.40
CA GLU A 673 -21.85 -28.40 -16.76
C GLU A 673 -20.91 -29.54 -17.20
N VAL A 674 -20.65 -29.66 -18.51
CA VAL A 674 -19.77 -30.70 -19.08
C VAL A 674 -18.48 -30.09 -19.59
N ILE A 675 -17.36 -30.47 -18.99
CA ILE A 675 -16.02 -29.99 -19.33
C ILE A 675 -15.40 -30.87 -20.42
N GLU A 676 -14.76 -30.24 -21.40
CA GLU A 676 -14.13 -30.88 -22.58
C GLU A 676 -15.08 -31.83 -23.37
N GLY A 677 -16.40 -31.68 -23.23
CA GLY A 677 -17.40 -32.55 -23.87
C GLY A 677 -17.50 -33.97 -23.31
N LYS A 678 -16.80 -34.29 -22.19
CA LYS A 678 -16.66 -35.66 -21.66
C LYS A 678 -16.75 -35.78 -20.14
N TYR A 679 -16.44 -34.73 -19.38
CA TYR A 679 -16.45 -34.78 -17.91
C TYR A 679 -17.66 -34.03 -17.36
N LYS A 680 -18.69 -34.75 -16.90
CA LYS A 680 -19.91 -34.15 -16.35
C LYS A 680 -19.70 -33.74 -14.90
N LEU A 681 -20.14 -32.53 -14.53
CA LEU A 681 -20.12 -32.04 -13.15
C LEU A 681 -21.53 -31.98 -12.56
N ASP A 682 -21.68 -32.40 -11.31
CA ASP A 682 -22.94 -32.26 -10.56
C ASP A 682 -23.22 -30.82 -10.10
N TYR A 683 -24.35 -30.60 -9.45
CA TYR A 683 -24.76 -29.29 -8.91
C TYR A 683 -23.78 -28.72 -7.86
N SER A 684 -22.99 -29.58 -7.21
CA SER A 684 -21.96 -29.23 -6.24
C SER A 684 -20.57 -29.05 -6.86
N GLY A 685 -20.44 -29.25 -8.17
CA GLY A 685 -19.19 -29.10 -8.93
C GLY A 685 -18.30 -30.33 -8.97
N LYS A 686 -18.78 -31.49 -8.50
CA LYS A 686 -18.02 -32.74 -8.49
C LYS A 686 -18.14 -33.45 -9.83
N TRP A 687 -17.03 -33.99 -10.32
CA TRP A 687 -17.03 -34.95 -11.43
C TRP A 687 -17.77 -36.24 -11.06
N ILE A 688 -18.66 -36.67 -11.97
CA ILE A 688 -19.47 -37.89 -11.93
C ILE A 688 -19.33 -38.71 -13.22
#